data_AF-A0A8C1FIM3-F1
#
_entry.id   AF-A0A8C1FIM3-F1
#
_cell.length_a   1.000
_cell.length_b   1.000
_cell.length_c   1.000
_cell.angle_alpha   90.00
_cell.angle_beta   90.00
_cell.angle_gamma   90.00
#
_symmetry.space_group_name_H-M   'P 1'
#
loop_
_entity.id
_entity.type
_entity.pdbx_description
1 polymer ?
#
loop_
_entity_poly.entity_id
_entity_poly.type
_entity_poly.pdbx_seq_one_letter_code
_entity_poly.pdbx_strand_id
1 'polypeptide(L)'
;MSEIPLTSSVSKGCFVFKSASKKRKRHVGVGGYLVDDSDENGSDRFRICQKLWETVQTNTEVIQDQLNKKVLDSLAEFIKKHGLGCSSDNWRQRARETPTAALMLGVNVPDHAMTFRSLCNLLQDSVTPFVVSVHAKECAAVKLLIQKVLEQLMGRGVSVDEEQEDDTALLQRTQCTISALCQWYKTVTKKCTQVFPQRTESLTNSDLPQSLPVVVIFKDFEAFNSQVLQDFILICSRYTQELPFIFIFGIATSPSAIQHRLPHSVSSLLCIEVFHSLSCTQHLASVFDKLILNSQFPFKLSSRVIQVLVGIFLYHDFSVQNFVKGLQFSMLEHFKSQPLSMLCCQKQEALLSAKTLSKKNVERIRHLPSFMRYVETQEPQEQVQLLTNDEHVKEVCQQLLKNLHKYHKNYYPILQCLHSLTSSLPKFPLGKHIRELHVSCIEKNLWETEEYDSALQLLRILAKDELVAALRKCAEILKSTKILQNVLQQLEDFIGRLEALEGVSSEDSSGNGIISGKMEYQRTDLFQLQKTLLEKESRRTKRMNPFEVLRSQVIEFIDSLVREYLTPAELQPLNEVCYYNSSGVLRQRLNVTPRTSIQAALSHPFYYLQNESLKTDAGTISSAAPDLCIVYKLHLECGRLINLYDWLEAFLTVMSAAEDQDTNSEECGKYDSLKHARFIQAVSEMEFLGFIKSTKQKTDHVARLTWGGC
;
A
#
# COMPACT_ATOMS: atom_id res chain seq x y z
N MET A 1 46.57 21.99 15.41
CA MET A 1 45.60 21.40 16.36
C MET A 1 44.22 21.59 15.74
N SER A 2 43.65 20.51 15.21
CA SER A 2 42.28 20.48 14.70
C SER A 2 41.31 20.59 15.86
N GLU A 3 40.48 21.64 15.89
CA GLU A 3 39.33 21.74 16.78
C GLU A 3 38.36 20.59 16.45
N ILE A 4 38.44 19.50 17.21
CA ILE A 4 37.41 18.47 17.23
C ILE A 4 36.19 19.15 17.87
N PRO A 5 35.06 19.33 17.18
CA PRO A 5 33.88 19.87 17.83
C PRO A 5 33.46 18.87 18.93
N LEU A 6 33.50 19.30 20.19
CA LEU A 6 32.94 18.58 21.33
C LEU A 6 31.41 18.49 21.14
N THR A 7 30.97 17.52 20.34
CA THR A 7 29.57 17.26 20.00
C THR A 7 28.81 16.52 21.10
N SER A 8 29.51 16.03 22.13
CA SER A 8 28.94 15.35 23.29
C SER A 8 29.26 16.11 24.60
N SER A 9 28.27 16.22 25.50
CA SER A 9 28.44 16.77 26.85
C SER A 9 27.77 15.86 27.87
N VAL A 10 28.39 15.76 29.05
CA VAL A 10 27.89 14.99 30.20
C VAL A 10 26.64 15.64 30.83
N SER A 11 26.42 16.95 30.63
CA SER A 11 25.37 17.72 31.32
C SER A 11 24.17 18.11 30.46
N LYS A 12 24.29 18.05 29.13
CA LYS A 12 23.27 18.55 28.19
C LYS A 12 22.86 17.46 27.21
N GLY A 13 21.56 17.28 27.03
CA GLY A 13 20.99 16.31 26.07
C GLY A 13 20.63 16.88 24.70
N CYS A 14 20.73 18.20 24.48
CA CYS A 14 20.38 18.84 23.21
C CYS A 14 21.42 19.89 22.81
N PHE A 15 21.93 19.81 21.58
CA PHE A 15 22.87 20.76 21.00
C PHE A 15 22.28 21.32 19.71
N VAL A 16 22.09 22.64 19.65
CA VAL A 16 21.50 23.30 18.48
C VAL A 16 22.60 23.94 17.65
N PHE A 17 22.91 23.34 16.50
CA PHE A 17 23.86 23.87 15.54
C PHE A 17 23.16 24.81 14.56
N LYS A 18 23.08 26.11 14.92
CA LYS A 18 22.58 27.14 14.00
C LYS A 18 23.71 27.56 13.06
N SER A 19 23.50 27.49 11.74
CA SER A 19 24.46 28.05 10.78
C SER A 19 24.59 29.56 11.02
N ALA A 20 25.80 30.03 11.29
CA ALA A 20 26.09 31.41 11.73
C ALA A 20 25.82 32.48 10.65
N SER A 21 25.56 32.10 9.39
CA SER A 21 25.39 33.04 8.28
C SER A 21 24.05 32.83 7.53
N LYS A 22 23.03 33.61 7.90
CA LYS A 22 21.74 33.72 7.18
C LYS A 22 21.87 34.17 5.70
N LYS A 23 23.06 34.45 5.16
CA LYS A 23 23.24 35.09 3.84
C LYS A 23 23.59 34.17 2.66
N ARG A 24 23.96 32.90 2.86
CA ARG A 24 24.15 31.94 1.75
C ARG A 24 23.79 30.53 2.16
N LYS A 25 22.51 30.27 2.43
CA LYS A 25 21.98 28.92 2.18
C LYS A 25 21.86 28.75 0.67
N ARG A 26 22.94 28.37 -0.02
CA ARG A 26 22.76 27.60 -1.26
C ARG A 26 22.13 26.30 -0.78
N HIS A 27 20.80 26.22 -0.76
CA HIS A 27 20.15 24.92 -0.77
C HIS A 27 20.74 24.22 -1.98
N VAL A 28 21.56 23.19 -1.75
CA VAL A 28 21.83 22.23 -2.81
C VAL A 28 20.44 21.72 -3.18
N GLY A 29 19.97 22.09 -4.38
CA GLY A 29 18.64 21.67 -4.84
C GLY A 29 18.56 20.15 -4.76
N VAL A 30 17.36 19.60 -4.61
CA VAL A 30 17.14 18.14 -4.46
C VAL A 30 17.85 17.33 -5.57
N GLY A 31 18.07 17.92 -6.75
CA GLY A 31 18.87 17.34 -7.82
C GLY A 31 20.36 17.07 -7.49
N GLY A 32 20.97 17.77 -6.53
CA GLY A 32 22.37 17.54 -6.15
C GLY A 32 22.62 16.25 -5.37
N TYR A 33 21.57 15.58 -4.88
CA TYR A 33 21.69 14.28 -4.20
C TYR A 33 21.70 13.08 -5.15
N LEU A 34 21.30 13.29 -6.41
CA LEU A 34 21.28 12.28 -7.49
C LEU A 34 22.37 12.51 -8.53
N VAL A 35 23.09 13.63 -8.43
CA VAL A 35 24.22 13.97 -9.27
C VAL A 35 25.47 13.62 -8.49
N ASP A 36 25.98 12.41 -8.68
CA ASP A 36 27.41 12.20 -8.48
C ASP A 36 28.14 13.02 -9.56
N ASP A 37 29.27 13.63 -9.22
CA ASP A 37 30.06 14.50 -10.11
C ASP A 37 30.49 13.83 -11.44
N SER A 38 30.27 12.53 -11.58
CA SER A 38 30.56 11.72 -12.77
C SER A 38 29.38 11.52 -13.75
N ASP A 39 28.15 11.87 -13.36
CA ASP A 39 26.94 11.61 -14.14
C ASP A 39 26.36 12.91 -14.76
N GLU A 40 26.71 13.18 -16.02
CA GLU A 40 26.19 14.30 -16.83
C GLU A 40 24.64 14.32 -16.95
N ASN A 41 24.00 13.16 -16.71
CA ASN A 41 22.58 12.92 -16.93
C ASN A 41 21.73 12.89 -15.64
N GLY A 42 22.33 13.19 -14.47
CA GLY A 42 21.60 13.13 -13.19
C GLY A 42 20.41 14.10 -13.11
N SER A 43 20.55 15.30 -13.69
CA SER A 43 19.51 16.33 -13.67
C SER A 43 18.26 15.95 -14.48
N ASP A 44 18.45 15.38 -15.67
CA ASP A 44 17.36 14.93 -16.53
C ASP A 44 16.61 13.75 -15.91
N ARG A 45 17.32 12.77 -15.31
CA ARG A 45 16.69 11.67 -14.55
C ARG A 45 15.84 12.18 -13.41
N PHE A 46 16.36 13.13 -12.63
CA PHE A 46 15.61 13.71 -11.52
C PHE A 46 14.35 14.45 -12.00
N ARG A 47 14.44 15.22 -13.09
CA ARG A 47 13.28 15.89 -13.69
C ARG A 47 12.21 14.89 -14.12
N ILE A 48 12.59 13.78 -14.74
CA ILE A 48 11.67 12.71 -15.15
C ILE A 48 11.03 12.05 -13.93
N CYS A 49 11.83 11.70 -12.94
CA CYS A 49 11.37 11.10 -11.69
C CYS A 49 10.33 12.00 -11.00
N GLN A 50 10.61 13.32 -10.91
CA GLN A 50 9.69 14.29 -10.32
C GLN A 50 8.36 14.38 -11.09
N LYS A 51 8.38 14.47 -12.43
CA LYS A 51 7.16 14.47 -13.25
C LYS A 51 6.31 13.22 -13.00
N LEU A 52 6.94 12.04 -12.97
CA LEU A 52 6.26 10.78 -12.73
C LEU A 52 5.73 10.69 -11.29
N TRP A 53 6.47 11.21 -10.32
CA TRP A 53 6.07 11.27 -8.92
C TRP A 53 4.80 12.10 -8.72
N GLU A 54 4.77 13.32 -9.29
CA GLU A 54 3.60 14.20 -9.27
C GLU A 54 2.40 13.53 -9.95
N THR A 55 2.63 12.81 -11.05
CA THR A 55 1.58 12.04 -11.74
C THR A 55 1.02 10.92 -10.85
N VAL A 56 1.87 10.18 -10.13
CA VAL A 56 1.43 9.13 -9.20
C VAL A 56 0.63 9.72 -8.04
N GLN A 57 1.09 10.83 -7.48
CA GLN A 57 0.41 11.49 -6.36
C GLN A 57 -0.96 12.02 -6.76
N THR A 58 -1.03 12.80 -7.84
CA THR A 58 -2.29 13.37 -8.36
C THR A 58 -3.30 12.29 -8.73
N ASN A 59 -2.86 11.23 -9.42
CA ASN A 59 -3.74 10.11 -9.74
C ASN A 59 -4.23 9.39 -8.49
N THR A 60 -3.40 9.23 -7.46
CA THR A 60 -3.81 8.59 -6.20
C THR A 60 -4.87 9.44 -5.49
N GLU A 61 -4.67 10.76 -5.41
CA GLU A 61 -5.64 11.69 -4.81
C GLU A 61 -6.98 11.67 -5.57
N VAL A 62 -6.94 11.72 -6.91
CA VAL A 62 -8.15 11.62 -7.75
C VAL A 62 -8.88 10.30 -7.55
N ILE A 63 -8.15 9.17 -7.44
CA ILE A 63 -8.74 7.86 -7.19
C ILE A 63 -9.42 7.84 -5.83
N GLN A 64 -8.74 8.36 -4.80
CA GLN A 64 -9.27 8.41 -3.45
C GLN A 64 -10.54 9.27 -3.39
N ASP A 65 -10.56 10.43 -4.02
CA ASP A 65 -11.74 11.30 -4.06
C ASP A 65 -12.90 10.64 -4.83
N GLN A 66 -12.63 9.99 -5.97
CA GLN A 66 -13.66 9.25 -6.72
C GLN A 66 -14.28 8.11 -5.92
N LEU A 67 -13.45 7.38 -5.17
CA LEU A 67 -13.88 6.28 -4.32
C LEU A 67 -14.72 6.79 -3.14
N ASN A 68 -14.23 7.82 -2.45
CA ASN A 68 -14.91 8.36 -1.27
C ASN A 68 -16.17 9.15 -1.62
N LYS A 69 -16.29 9.70 -2.83
CA LYS A 69 -17.40 10.56 -3.25
C LYS A 69 -18.78 9.98 -2.90
N LYS A 70 -19.04 8.70 -3.15
CA LYS A 70 -20.34 8.05 -2.82
C LYS A 70 -20.67 8.12 -1.33
N VAL A 71 -19.68 7.88 -0.47
CA VAL A 71 -19.85 7.89 0.99
C VAL A 71 -19.96 9.33 1.50
N LEU A 72 -19.14 10.23 0.96
CA LEU A 72 -19.16 11.66 1.30
C LEU A 72 -20.48 12.33 0.88
N ASP A 73 -21.01 12.00 -0.30
CA ASP A 73 -22.29 12.49 -0.79
C ASP A 73 -23.43 11.96 0.10
N SER A 74 -23.41 10.68 0.46
CA SER A 74 -24.38 10.09 1.40
C SER A 74 -24.33 10.74 2.79
N LEU A 75 -23.13 11.05 3.30
CA LEU A 75 -22.94 11.78 4.56
C LEU A 75 -23.44 13.23 4.46
N ALA A 76 -23.20 13.90 3.34
CA ALA A 76 -23.68 15.26 3.11
C ALA A 76 -25.22 15.30 3.01
N GLU A 77 -25.85 14.32 2.36
CA GLU A 77 -27.31 14.16 2.33
C GLU A 77 -27.88 13.92 3.73
N PHE A 78 -27.24 13.06 4.54
CA PHE A 78 -27.62 12.84 5.94
C PHE A 78 -27.57 14.14 6.75
N ILE A 79 -26.47 14.89 6.65
CA ILE A 79 -26.30 16.16 7.37
C ILE A 79 -27.31 17.20 6.89
N LYS A 80 -27.60 17.28 5.58
CA LYS A 80 -28.64 18.18 5.04
C LYS A 80 -30.03 17.81 5.56
N LYS A 81 -30.39 16.53 5.59
CA LYS A 81 -31.66 16.04 6.13
C LYS A 81 -31.86 16.45 7.59
N HIS A 82 -30.81 16.41 8.40
CA HIS A 82 -30.85 16.80 9.81
C HIS A 82 -30.64 18.31 10.03
N GLY A 83 -29.93 19.00 9.14
CA GLY A 83 -29.65 20.43 9.22
C GLY A 83 -30.78 21.34 8.73
N LEU A 84 -31.61 20.88 7.78
CA LEU A 84 -32.71 21.68 7.23
C LEU A 84 -33.93 21.82 8.15
N GLY A 85 -33.93 21.24 9.36
CA GLY A 85 -35.06 21.37 10.29
C GLY A 85 -36.37 20.90 9.65
N CYS A 86 -36.62 19.59 9.68
CA CYS A 86 -37.90 19.04 9.24
C CYS A 86 -39.04 19.74 10.03
N SER A 87 -39.80 20.59 9.35
CA SER A 87 -40.86 21.48 9.87
C SER A 87 -42.12 20.73 10.35
N SER A 88 -41.96 19.50 10.85
CA SER A 88 -43.05 18.73 11.43
C SER A 88 -42.88 18.67 12.94
N ASP A 89 -43.85 19.26 13.64
CA ASP A 89 -43.99 19.35 15.11
C ASP A 89 -43.89 18.00 15.86
N ASN A 90 -43.79 16.86 15.17
CA ASN A 90 -43.61 15.54 15.76
C ASN A 90 -42.23 15.29 16.39
N TRP A 91 -41.19 16.09 16.08
CA TRP A 91 -39.84 15.90 16.64
C TRP A 91 -39.55 16.63 17.95
N ARG A 92 -40.40 17.58 18.38
CA ARG A 92 -40.17 18.37 19.60
C ARG A 92 -40.22 17.52 20.90
N GLN A 93 -40.73 16.30 20.83
CA GLN A 93 -40.71 15.32 21.94
C GLN A 93 -39.52 14.33 21.90
N ARG A 94 -38.81 14.21 20.76
CA ARG A 94 -37.51 13.50 20.63
C ARG A 94 -36.29 14.43 20.82
N ALA A 95 -36.52 15.64 21.33
CA ALA A 95 -35.62 16.80 21.30
C ALA A 95 -34.30 16.72 22.09
N ARG A 96 -33.83 15.53 22.47
CA ARG A 96 -32.54 15.33 23.16
C ARG A 96 -31.58 14.39 22.44
N GLU A 97 -32.01 13.78 21.34
CA GLU A 97 -31.16 12.90 20.56
C GLU A 97 -30.25 13.72 19.63
N THR A 98 -28.93 13.56 19.75
CA THR A 98 -27.97 14.17 18.82
C THR A 98 -27.74 13.23 17.63
N PRO A 99 -28.00 13.68 16.39
CA PRO A 99 -27.75 12.87 15.20
C PRO A 99 -26.25 12.57 15.09
N THR A 100 -25.94 11.29 14.87
CA THR A 100 -24.57 10.78 14.88
C THR A 100 -24.36 9.86 13.68
N ALA A 101 -23.37 10.18 12.85
CA ALA A 101 -22.93 9.31 11.76
C ALA A 101 -21.76 8.45 12.24
N ALA A 102 -21.93 7.13 12.26
CA ALA A 102 -20.86 6.18 12.53
C ALA A 102 -20.18 5.78 11.21
N LEU A 103 -19.01 6.35 10.93
CA LEU A 103 -18.24 6.10 9.71
C LEU A 103 -17.23 4.97 9.95
N MET A 104 -17.49 3.83 9.33
CA MET A 104 -16.61 2.66 9.36
C MET A 104 -15.49 2.85 8.35
N LEU A 105 -14.28 3.16 8.83
CA LEU A 105 -13.14 3.46 7.98
C LEU A 105 -12.16 2.29 7.83
N GLY A 106 -12.17 1.32 8.75
CA GLY A 106 -11.25 0.18 8.75
C GLY A 106 -9.95 0.46 9.52
N VAL A 107 -9.04 -0.52 9.52
CA VAL A 107 -7.80 -0.53 10.32
C VAL A 107 -6.67 0.37 9.78
N ASN A 108 -6.83 0.95 8.59
CA ASN A 108 -5.84 1.78 7.90
C ASN A 108 -5.83 3.24 8.37
N VAL A 109 -5.47 3.45 9.65
CA VAL A 109 -5.35 4.76 10.32
C VAL A 109 -4.69 5.88 9.48
N PRO A 110 -3.57 5.68 8.75
CA PRO A 110 -2.93 6.77 8.01
C PRO A 110 -3.77 7.29 6.84
N ASP A 111 -4.58 6.43 6.22
CA ASP A 111 -5.38 6.81 5.05
C ASP A 111 -6.57 7.72 5.46
N HIS A 112 -7.05 7.58 6.70
CA HIS A 112 -8.17 8.34 7.27
C HIS A 112 -7.89 9.84 7.34
N ALA A 113 -6.63 10.25 7.51
CA ALA A 113 -6.29 11.66 7.57
C ALA A 113 -6.69 12.40 6.27
N MET A 114 -6.47 11.77 5.12
CA MET A 114 -6.86 12.32 3.82
C MET A 114 -8.37 12.26 3.61
N THR A 115 -9.04 11.16 3.97
CA THR A 115 -10.51 11.06 3.84
C THR A 115 -11.22 12.10 4.70
N PHE A 116 -10.75 12.34 5.93
CA PHE A 116 -11.29 13.38 6.80
C PHE A 116 -11.00 14.79 6.28
N ARG A 117 -9.87 15.02 5.60
CA ARG A 117 -9.58 16.30 4.96
C ARG A 117 -10.56 16.57 3.81
N SER A 118 -10.75 15.59 2.91
CA SER A 118 -11.73 15.69 1.82
C SER A 118 -13.15 15.87 2.37
N LEU A 119 -13.52 15.15 3.44
CA LEU A 119 -14.81 15.33 4.13
C LEU A 119 -14.96 16.73 4.71
N CYS A 120 -13.94 17.25 5.41
CA CYS A 120 -14.00 18.59 5.99
C CYS A 120 -14.21 19.66 4.91
N ASN A 121 -13.51 19.56 3.78
CA ASN A 121 -13.65 20.50 2.66
C ASN A 121 -15.05 20.40 2.05
N LEU A 122 -15.52 19.18 1.76
CA LEU A 122 -16.84 18.96 1.18
C LEU A 122 -17.97 19.48 2.09
N LEU A 123 -17.88 19.27 3.41
CA LEU A 123 -18.88 19.76 4.35
C LEU A 123 -18.89 21.28 4.51
N GLN A 124 -17.72 21.91 4.42
CA GLN A 124 -17.60 23.37 4.40
C GLN A 124 -18.26 23.99 3.17
N ASP A 125 -18.06 23.37 2.01
CA ASP A 125 -18.59 23.87 0.74
C ASP A 125 -20.10 23.60 0.60
N SER A 126 -20.58 22.46 1.09
CA SER A 126 -21.93 21.96 0.76
C SER A 126 -22.99 22.08 1.85
N VAL A 127 -22.59 22.20 3.12
CA VAL A 127 -23.55 22.20 4.25
C VAL A 127 -23.31 23.37 5.20
N THR A 128 -22.14 23.44 5.84
CA THR A 128 -21.90 24.39 6.92
C THR A 128 -20.45 24.81 7.06
N PRO A 129 -20.18 26.10 7.34
CA PRO A 129 -18.84 26.57 7.66
C PRO A 129 -18.35 26.11 9.05
N PHE A 130 -19.21 25.51 9.88
CA PHE A 130 -18.89 25.08 11.25
C PHE A 130 -18.55 23.58 11.31
N VAL A 131 -17.36 23.21 10.86
CA VAL A 131 -16.84 21.83 10.92
C VAL A 131 -15.60 21.80 11.80
N VAL A 132 -15.62 20.92 12.79
CA VAL A 132 -14.56 20.72 13.78
C VAL A 132 -14.04 19.30 13.67
N SER A 133 -12.71 19.12 13.69
CA SER A 133 -12.10 17.80 13.65
C SER A 133 -11.18 17.60 14.84
N VAL A 134 -11.46 16.56 15.63
CA VAL A 134 -10.83 16.32 16.93
C VAL A 134 -10.05 15.01 16.92
N HIS A 135 -8.83 15.06 17.47
CA HIS A 135 -7.97 13.90 17.71
C HIS A 135 -8.00 13.45 19.17
N ALA A 136 -7.93 12.15 19.40
CA ALA A 136 -7.93 11.59 20.77
C ALA A 136 -6.68 11.99 21.56
N LYS A 137 -5.51 12.10 20.90
CA LYS A 137 -4.22 12.47 21.52
C LYS A 137 -4.24 13.84 22.21
N GLU A 138 -5.07 14.76 21.71
CA GLU A 138 -5.17 16.12 22.23
C GLU A 138 -6.23 16.25 23.34
N CYS A 139 -7.07 15.22 23.52
CA CYS A 139 -8.28 15.26 24.34
C CYS A 139 -8.19 14.34 25.56
N ALA A 140 -7.20 14.58 26.43
CA ALA A 140 -7.05 13.81 27.67
C ALA A 140 -8.12 14.12 28.73
N ALA A 141 -8.69 15.33 28.71
CA ALA A 141 -9.70 15.80 29.66
C ALA A 141 -10.82 16.56 28.96
N VAL A 142 -12.03 16.56 29.55
CA VAL A 142 -13.22 17.25 28.99
C VAL A 142 -12.95 18.74 28.74
N LYS A 143 -12.19 19.39 29.64
CA LYS A 143 -11.79 20.80 29.47
C LYS A 143 -11.00 21.02 28.17
N LEU A 144 -10.04 20.15 27.87
CA LEU A 144 -9.22 20.25 26.67
C LEU A 144 -10.04 19.99 25.40
N LEU A 145 -10.96 19.03 25.46
CA LEU A 145 -11.88 18.73 24.36
C LEU A 145 -12.78 19.94 24.03
N ILE A 146 -13.44 20.52 25.03
CA ILE A 146 -14.29 21.70 24.84
C ILE A 146 -13.45 22.90 24.35
N GLN A 147 -12.27 23.09 24.93
CA GLN A 147 -11.35 24.14 24.51
C GLN A 147 -10.95 23.98 23.04
N LYS A 148 -10.62 22.77 22.58
CA LYS A 148 -10.25 22.51 21.18
C LYS A 148 -11.41 22.69 20.21
N VAL A 149 -12.61 22.23 20.57
CA VAL A 149 -13.81 22.48 19.79
C VAL A 149 -14.05 23.98 19.64
N LEU A 150 -13.87 24.75 20.72
CA LEU A 150 -14.03 26.20 20.70
C LEU A 150 -12.93 26.91 19.89
N GLU A 151 -11.67 26.52 20.07
CA GLU A 151 -10.52 27.05 19.32
C GLU A 151 -10.72 26.88 17.81
N GLN A 152 -11.19 25.71 17.35
CA GLN A 152 -11.43 25.46 15.92
C GLN A 152 -12.66 26.20 15.39
N LEU A 153 -13.71 26.41 16.20
CA LEU A 153 -14.89 27.17 15.79
C LEU A 153 -14.64 28.68 15.75
N MET A 154 -13.99 29.22 16.78
CA MET A 154 -13.70 30.65 16.89
C MET A 154 -12.49 31.09 16.05
N GLY A 155 -11.48 30.23 15.92
CA GLY A 155 -10.26 30.48 15.14
C GLY A 155 -10.49 30.59 13.63
N ARG A 156 -11.63 30.11 13.12
CA ARG A 156 -12.03 30.27 11.71
C ARG A 156 -12.41 31.69 11.29
N GLY A 157 -12.41 32.65 12.22
CA GLY A 157 -12.59 34.07 11.91
C GLY A 157 -11.37 34.76 11.27
N VAL A 158 -10.23 34.07 11.14
CA VAL A 158 -9.00 34.60 10.51
C VAL A 158 -8.52 33.63 9.44
N SER A 159 -8.21 34.19 8.29
CA SER A 159 -7.94 33.54 7.01
C SER A 159 -6.88 32.43 7.02
N VAL A 160 -7.08 31.52 6.06
CA VAL A 160 -6.09 30.62 5.47
C VAL A 160 -4.89 31.45 4.97
N ASP A 161 -3.87 31.57 5.80
CA ASP A 161 -2.48 31.79 5.41
C ASP A 161 -1.62 31.12 6.48
N GLU A 162 -1.26 29.86 6.22
CA GLU A 162 -0.27 29.11 6.98
C GLU A 162 1.12 29.70 6.67
N GLU A 163 1.49 30.82 7.28
CA GLU A 163 2.90 31.24 7.43
C GLU A 163 3.04 32.46 8.37
N GLN A 164 2.56 32.32 9.61
CA GLN A 164 3.02 33.12 10.75
C GLN A 164 2.64 32.41 12.05
N GLU A 165 3.42 31.37 12.40
CA GLU A 165 3.63 31.03 13.80
C GLU A 165 4.37 32.22 14.43
N ASP A 166 3.64 33.15 15.03
CA ASP A 166 4.04 33.80 16.29
C ASP A 166 2.90 34.72 16.78
N ASP A 167 2.62 34.63 18.09
CA ASP A 167 1.91 35.60 18.94
C ASP A 167 0.36 35.73 18.98
N THR A 168 -0.45 35.05 18.17
CA THR A 168 -1.92 35.04 18.39
C THR A 168 -2.45 33.88 19.26
N ALA A 169 -1.60 32.90 19.60
CA ALA A 169 -1.98 31.66 20.30
C ALA A 169 -2.21 31.79 21.83
N LEU A 170 -2.01 32.99 22.41
CA LEU A 170 -2.06 33.19 23.88
C LEU A 170 -3.39 33.71 24.42
N LEU A 171 -4.33 34.17 23.59
CA LEU A 171 -5.39 35.05 24.08
C LEU A 171 -6.56 34.37 24.83
N GLN A 172 -6.76 33.04 24.85
CA GLN A 172 -7.96 32.47 25.49
C GLN A 172 -7.84 31.05 26.10
N ARG A 173 -6.72 30.65 26.72
CA ARG A 173 -6.67 29.32 27.42
C ARG A 173 -7.56 29.23 28.67
N THR A 174 -8.09 30.34 29.17
CA THR A 174 -8.64 30.41 30.54
C THR A 174 -10.16 30.52 30.66
N GLN A 175 -10.94 30.79 29.60
CA GLN A 175 -12.41 30.95 29.70
C GLN A 175 -13.21 30.33 28.54
N CYS A 176 -12.81 29.18 28.03
CA CYS A 176 -13.59 28.42 27.04
C CYS A 176 -14.75 27.66 27.71
N THR A 177 -15.87 28.33 27.97
CA THR A 177 -17.10 27.69 28.47
C THR A 177 -18.08 27.44 27.34
N ILE A 178 -18.90 26.39 27.45
CA ILE A 178 -19.92 26.09 26.42
C ILE A 178 -21.01 27.18 26.33
N SER A 179 -21.22 27.95 27.40
CA SER A 179 -22.05 29.15 27.39
C SER A 179 -21.48 30.26 26.50
N ALA A 180 -20.16 30.45 26.48
CA ALA A 180 -19.50 31.38 25.57
C ALA A 180 -19.67 30.94 24.11
N LEU A 181 -19.61 29.62 23.84
CA LEU A 181 -19.91 29.06 22.52
C LEU A 181 -21.34 29.38 22.07
N CYS A 182 -22.33 29.21 22.95
CA CYS A 182 -23.73 29.51 22.64
C CYS A 182 -23.94 31.00 22.33
N GLN A 183 -23.29 31.90 23.09
CA GLN A 183 -23.33 33.34 22.82
C GLN A 183 -22.65 33.71 21.50
N TRP A 184 -21.49 33.12 21.23
CA TRP A 184 -20.77 33.29 19.98
C TRP A 184 -21.60 32.81 18.78
N TYR A 185 -22.15 31.60 18.85
CA TYR A 185 -22.97 31.03 17.78
C TYR A 185 -24.22 31.87 17.50
N LYS A 186 -24.93 32.34 18.54
CA LYS A 186 -26.04 33.30 18.41
C LYS A 186 -25.60 34.62 17.76
N THR A 187 -24.34 35.02 17.91
CA THR A 187 -23.79 36.24 17.29
C THR A 187 -23.43 36.00 15.82
N VAL A 188 -22.84 34.85 15.50
CA VAL A 188 -22.41 34.53 14.13
C VAL A 188 -23.59 34.16 13.24
N THR A 189 -24.56 33.39 13.74
CA THR A 189 -25.80 33.10 12.99
C THR A 189 -26.53 34.36 12.59
N LYS A 190 -26.63 35.36 13.49
CA LYS A 190 -27.19 36.69 13.18
C LYS A 190 -26.38 37.47 12.13
N LYS A 191 -25.06 37.30 12.07
CA LYS A 191 -24.19 37.95 11.07
C LYS A 191 -24.25 37.25 9.71
N CYS A 192 -24.29 35.92 9.67
CA CYS A 192 -24.38 35.15 8.42
C CYS A 192 -25.69 35.41 7.66
N THR A 193 -26.81 35.70 8.36
CA THR A 193 -28.08 36.06 7.70
C THR A 193 -28.01 37.38 6.93
N GLN A 194 -27.03 38.26 7.23
CA GLN A 194 -26.89 39.56 6.57
C GLN A 194 -26.02 39.52 5.30
N VAL A 195 -25.20 38.48 5.11
CA VAL A 195 -24.20 38.40 4.01
C VAL A 195 -24.69 37.60 2.79
N PHE A 196 -25.74 36.79 2.92
CA PHE A 196 -26.41 36.12 1.79
C PHE A 196 -27.79 36.70 1.44
N PRO A 197 -27.89 37.89 0.78
CA PRO A 197 -29.13 38.30 0.14
C PRO A 197 -28.93 38.40 -1.38
N GLN A 198 -28.92 37.28 -2.11
CA GLN A 198 -29.14 37.31 -3.57
C GLN A 198 -29.39 35.91 -4.16
N ARG A 199 -30.66 35.49 -4.12
CA ARG A 199 -31.42 35.02 -5.30
C ARG A 199 -32.90 34.98 -4.91
N THR A 200 -33.64 35.88 -5.55
CA THR A 200 -35.10 36.11 -5.64
C THR A 200 -35.95 34.82 -5.59
N GLU A 201 -37.21 34.76 -5.11
CA GLU A 201 -38.29 35.74 -4.91
C GLU A 201 -39.43 35.12 -4.04
N SER A 202 -40.12 35.96 -3.27
CA SER A 202 -41.47 35.84 -2.68
C SER A 202 -41.99 34.50 -2.09
N LEU A 203 -41.77 34.29 -0.79
CA LEU A 203 -42.73 33.62 0.11
C LEU A 203 -42.76 34.28 1.50
N THR A 204 -43.96 34.29 2.08
CA THR A 204 -44.44 35.05 3.24
C THR A 204 -43.74 34.75 4.56
N ASN A 205 -43.59 35.80 5.37
CA ASN A 205 -43.02 35.81 6.72
C ASN A 205 -43.75 34.89 7.73
N SER A 206 -43.15 33.75 8.09
CA SER A 206 -43.13 33.22 9.47
C SER A 206 -42.15 32.04 9.69
N ASP A 207 -41.03 31.96 8.96
CA ASP A 207 -39.98 30.97 9.25
C ASP A 207 -38.81 31.65 9.99
N LEU A 208 -38.56 31.21 11.23
CA LEU A 208 -37.39 31.62 12.01
C LEU A 208 -36.08 31.22 11.29
N PRO A 209 -34.97 31.96 11.51
CA PRO A 209 -33.71 31.78 10.79
C PRO A 209 -33.14 30.36 10.92
N GLN A 210 -32.82 29.76 9.78
CA GLN A 210 -32.18 28.44 9.63
C GLN A 210 -30.90 28.36 10.49
N SER A 211 -30.89 27.52 11.53
CA SER A 211 -29.72 27.29 12.37
C SER A 211 -28.76 26.31 11.66
N LEU A 212 -27.59 26.79 11.24
CA LEU A 212 -26.57 25.96 10.60
C LEU A 212 -25.99 24.94 11.60
N PRO A 213 -26.01 23.62 11.33
CA PRO A 213 -25.46 22.63 12.25
C PRO A 213 -23.97 22.84 12.55
N VAL A 214 -23.57 22.48 13.78
CA VAL A 214 -22.17 22.39 14.19
C VAL A 214 -21.75 20.93 14.10
N VAL A 215 -20.90 20.61 13.13
CA VAL A 215 -20.43 19.24 12.90
C VAL A 215 -19.13 19.00 13.66
N VAL A 216 -19.11 18.02 14.55
CA VAL A 216 -17.92 17.60 15.29
C VAL A 216 -17.50 16.19 14.84
N ILE A 217 -16.30 16.10 14.27
CA ILE A 217 -15.72 14.86 13.74
C ILE A 217 -14.71 14.31 14.75
N PHE A 218 -14.99 13.12 15.27
CA PHE A 218 -14.07 12.36 16.11
C PHE A 218 -13.31 11.37 15.23
N LYS A 219 -12.03 11.66 14.94
CA LYS A 219 -11.24 10.86 13.98
C LYS A 219 -10.95 9.44 14.48
N ASP A 220 -10.59 9.32 15.76
CA ASP A 220 -10.14 8.07 16.39
C ASP A 220 -11.05 7.68 17.57
N PHE A 221 -12.30 7.29 17.32
CA PHE A 221 -13.28 7.01 18.40
C PHE A 221 -12.76 6.02 19.45
N GLU A 222 -12.02 5.00 19.01
CA GLU A 222 -11.48 3.94 19.88
C GLU A 222 -10.38 4.42 20.83
N ALA A 223 -9.63 5.47 20.47
CA ALA A 223 -8.52 5.98 21.27
C ALA A 223 -8.95 6.99 22.35
N PHE A 224 -10.21 7.46 22.33
CA PHE A 224 -10.70 8.37 23.35
C PHE A 224 -10.91 7.68 24.70
N ASN A 225 -10.68 8.44 25.77
CA ASN A 225 -11.09 8.04 27.11
C ASN A 225 -12.63 8.00 27.18
N SER A 226 -13.18 6.86 27.59
CA SER A 226 -14.63 6.65 27.66
C SER A 226 -15.34 7.66 28.56
N GLN A 227 -14.75 8.02 29.71
CA GLN A 227 -15.35 8.99 30.64
C GLN A 227 -15.44 10.39 30.01
N VAL A 228 -14.37 10.83 29.35
CA VAL A 228 -14.31 12.15 28.70
C VAL A 228 -15.37 12.27 27.60
N LEU A 229 -15.53 11.21 26.81
CA LEU A 229 -16.51 11.18 25.73
C LEU A 229 -17.96 11.16 26.26
N GLN A 230 -18.22 10.36 27.30
CA GLN A 230 -19.53 10.30 27.95
C GLN A 230 -19.95 11.65 28.53
N ASP A 231 -19.06 12.28 29.29
CA ASP A 231 -19.31 13.60 29.89
C ASP A 231 -19.55 14.66 28.81
N PHE A 232 -18.76 14.63 27.73
CA PHE A 232 -18.93 15.56 26.62
C PHE A 232 -20.28 15.40 25.91
N ILE A 233 -20.70 14.17 25.62
CA ILE A 233 -22.00 13.90 24.99
C ILE A 233 -23.15 14.35 25.92
N LEU A 234 -23.06 14.06 27.22
CA LEU A 234 -24.04 14.50 28.22
C LEU A 234 -24.13 16.02 28.31
N ILE A 235 -22.99 16.71 28.24
CA ILE A 235 -22.94 18.18 28.20
C ILE A 235 -23.62 18.65 26.90
N CYS A 236 -23.22 18.16 25.73
CA CYS A 236 -23.79 18.56 24.45
C CYS A 236 -25.30 18.33 24.35
N SER A 237 -25.81 17.20 24.88
CA SER A 237 -27.25 16.88 24.90
C SER A 237 -28.09 17.91 25.66
N ARG A 238 -27.51 18.58 26.68
CA ARG A 238 -28.19 19.68 27.40
C ARG A 238 -28.27 20.96 26.58
N TYR A 239 -27.33 21.17 25.66
CA TYR A 239 -27.23 22.38 24.82
C TYR A 239 -27.76 22.17 23.40
N THR A 240 -28.35 21.01 23.06
CA THR A 240 -28.88 20.70 21.72
C THR A 240 -29.94 21.69 21.24
N GLN A 241 -30.69 22.31 22.17
CA GLN A 241 -31.69 23.33 21.82
C GLN A 241 -31.08 24.67 21.39
N GLU A 242 -29.88 24.99 21.88
CA GLU A 242 -29.18 26.23 21.54
C GLU A 242 -28.18 26.05 20.39
N LEU A 243 -27.62 24.85 20.28
CA LEU A 243 -26.62 24.47 19.29
C LEU A 243 -27.01 23.14 18.63
N PRO A 244 -27.34 23.13 17.33
CA PRO A 244 -27.58 21.89 16.59
C PRO A 244 -26.26 21.12 16.39
N PHE A 245 -25.91 20.24 17.32
CA PHE A 245 -24.73 19.37 17.22
C PHE A 245 -25.00 18.15 16.33
N ILE A 246 -24.06 17.86 15.44
CA ILE A 246 -24.01 16.61 14.67
C ILE A 246 -22.65 15.97 14.91
N PHE A 247 -22.64 14.68 15.27
CA PHE A 247 -21.40 13.94 15.53
C PHE A 247 -21.05 13.01 14.38
N ILE A 248 -19.77 12.94 14.04
CA ILE A 248 -19.25 11.92 13.12
C ILE A 248 -18.20 11.11 13.87
N PHE A 249 -18.42 9.82 14.02
CA PHE A 249 -17.47 8.90 14.66
C PHE A 249 -16.69 8.13 13.61
N GLY A 250 -15.38 8.34 13.56
CA GLY A 250 -14.43 7.50 12.84
C GLY A 250 -14.16 6.22 13.62
N ILE A 251 -14.68 5.10 13.13
CA ILE A 251 -14.56 3.78 13.76
C ILE A 251 -13.69 2.89 12.87
N ALA A 252 -12.68 2.27 13.47
CA ALA A 252 -11.76 1.39 12.77
C ALA A 252 -12.27 -0.06 12.72
N THR A 253 -12.86 -0.55 13.81
CA THR A 253 -13.25 -1.96 13.96
C THR A 253 -14.68 -2.26 13.48
N SER A 254 -15.67 -2.07 14.35
CA SER A 254 -17.07 -2.44 14.10
C SER A 254 -18.00 -1.60 14.97
N PRO A 255 -19.32 -1.51 14.63
CA PRO A 255 -20.25 -0.69 15.40
C PRO A 255 -20.45 -1.15 16.85
N SER A 256 -20.08 -2.39 17.21
CA SER A 256 -20.10 -2.84 18.61
C SER A 256 -19.11 -2.06 19.50
N ALA A 257 -18.07 -1.45 18.92
CA ALA A 257 -17.14 -0.59 19.66
C ALA A 257 -17.87 0.58 20.35
N ILE A 258 -18.92 1.12 19.73
CA ILE A 258 -19.76 2.15 20.34
C ILE A 258 -20.47 1.61 21.58
N GLN A 259 -21.05 0.40 21.49
CA GLN A 259 -21.78 -0.23 22.59
C GLN A 259 -20.86 -0.61 23.77
N HIS A 260 -19.60 -0.96 23.50
CA HIS A 260 -18.63 -1.27 24.55
C HIS A 260 -18.06 -0.01 25.23
N ARG A 261 -17.95 1.11 24.51
CA ARG A 261 -17.38 2.36 25.04
C ARG A 261 -18.41 3.28 25.70
N LEU A 262 -19.63 3.29 25.17
CA LEU A 262 -20.72 4.13 25.67
C LEU A 262 -21.76 3.28 26.40
N PRO A 263 -22.07 3.58 27.68
CA PRO A 263 -23.15 2.91 28.38
C PRO A 263 -24.49 3.23 27.70
N HIS A 264 -25.48 2.35 27.93
CA HIS A 264 -26.81 2.51 27.35
C HIS A 264 -27.45 3.87 27.68
N SER A 265 -27.17 4.44 28.85
CA SER A 265 -27.65 5.77 29.26
C SER A 265 -27.21 6.90 28.32
N VAL A 266 -26.00 6.81 27.75
CA VAL A 266 -25.46 7.79 26.79
C VAL A 266 -25.83 7.41 25.36
N SER A 267 -25.82 6.11 25.04
CA SER A 267 -26.20 5.61 23.70
C SER A 267 -27.63 6.01 23.33
N SER A 268 -28.58 6.00 24.29
CA SER A 268 -29.96 6.46 24.06
C SER A 268 -30.09 7.94 23.71
N LEU A 269 -29.04 8.74 23.89
CA LEU A 269 -29.01 10.16 23.50
C LEU A 269 -28.49 10.35 22.07
N LEU A 270 -28.08 9.28 21.37
CA LEU A 270 -27.51 9.34 20.04
C LEU A 270 -28.47 8.68 19.04
N CYS A 271 -28.79 9.40 17.96
CA CYS A 271 -29.44 8.80 16.80
C CYS A 271 -28.35 8.37 15.81
N ILE A 272 -27.96 7.10 15.85
CA ILE A 272 -26.80 6.59 15.11
C ILE A 272 -27.22 5.99 13.76
N GLU A 273 -26.68 6.54 12.67
CA GLU A 273 -26.73 5.92 11.34
C GLU A 273 -25.32 5.44 10.94
N VAL A 274 -25.23 4.22 10.40
CA VAL A 274 -23.93 3.59 10.07
C VAL A 274 -23.61 3.76 8.60
N PHE A 275 -22.44 4.34 8.33
CA PHE A 275 -21.88 4.52 6.99
C PHE A 275 -20.67 3.62 6.82
N HIS A 276 -20.65 2.86 5.73
CA HIS A 276 -19.54 1.97 5.41
C HIS A 276 -18.62 2.65 4.39
N SER A 277 -17.35 2.82 4.74
CA SER A 277 -16.33 3.16 3.77
C SER A 277 -15.98 1.95 2.89
N LEU A 278 -15.28 2.22 1.80
CA LEU A 278 -14.79 1.19 0.89
C LEU A 278 -13.68 0.37 1.52
N SER A 279 -13.58 -0.89 1.10
CA SER A 279 -12.50 -1.78 1.54
C SER A 279 -11.14 -1.31 1.02
N CYS A 280 -10.12 -1.39 1.87
CA CYS A 280 -8.72 -1.10 1.51
C CYS A 280 -8.25 -1.97 0.32
N THR A 281 -8.74 -3.20 0.23
CA THR A 281 -8.39 -4.12 -0.86
C THR A 281 -8.96 -3.67 -2.21
N GLN A 282 -10.14 -3.05 -2.21
CA GLN A 282 -10.76 -2.46 -3.40
C GLN A 282 -10.08 -1.16 -3.80
N HIS A 283 -9.68 -0.34 -2.81
CA HIS A 283 -8.89 0.85 -3.06
C HIS A 283 -7.54 0.47 -3.70
N LEU A 284 -6.81 -0.49 -3.13
CA LEU A 284 -5.57 -0.98 -3.72
C LEU A 284 -5.77 -1.55 -5.13
N ALA A 285 -6.84 -2.32 -5.37
CA ALA A 285 -7.13 -2.83 -6.71
C ALA A 285 -7.34 -1.70 -7.73
N SER A 286 -8.07 -0.65 -7.35
CA SER A 286 -8.31 0.52 -8.20
C SER A 286 -7.03 1.31 -8.47
N VAL A 287 -6.16 1.46 -7.46
CA VAL A 287 -4.84 2.08 -7.58
C VAL A 287 -3.93 1.25 -8.48
N PHE A 288 -3.93 -0.07 -8.32
CA PHE A 288 -3.13 -0.97 -9.13
C PHE A 288 -3.52 -0.92 -10.62
N ASP A 289 -4.82 -0.94 -10.90
CA ASP A 289 -5.36 -0.88 -12.27
C ASP A 289 -5.04 0.45 -12.95
N LYS A 290 -5.24 1.58 -12.25
CA LYS A 290 -5.04 2.91 -12.84
C LYS A 290 -3.58 3.38 -12.89
N LEU A 291 -2.72 2.91 -11.98
CA LEU A 291 -1.30 3.31 -11.95
C LEU A 291 -0.39 2.30 -12.66
N ILE A 292 -0.41 1.04 -12.19
CA ILE A 292 0.58 0.03 -12.61
C ILE A 292 0.20 -0.57 -13.97
N LEU A 293 -1.08 -0.90 -14.16
CA LEU A 293 -1.60 -1.47 -15.41
C LEU A 293 -1.86 -0.42 -16.51
N ASN A 294 -1.54 0.85 -16.26
CA ASN A 294 -1.68 1.90 -17.26
C ASN A 294 -0.50 1.89 -18.25
N SER A 295 -0.79 1.76 -19.54
CA SER A 295 0.22 1.80 -20.61
C SER A 295 0.89 3.17 -20.79
N GLN A 296 0.27 4.25 -20.31
CA GLN A 296 0.81 5.61 -20.38
C GLN A 296 1.94 5.83 -19.39
N PHE A 297 1.94 5.09 -18.27
CA PHE A 297 2.97 5.18 -17.25
C PHE A 297 4.17 4.31 -17.65
N PRO A 298 5.36 4.89 -17.92
CA PRO A 298 6.48 4.17 -18.49
C PRO A 298 7.22 3.29 -17.46
N PHE A 299 7.22 3.67 -16.19
CA PHE A 299 7.89 2.93 -15.13
C PHE A 299 7.07 1.69 -14.71
N LYS A 300 7.72 0.54 -14.63
CA LYS A 300 7.11 -0.76 -14.32
C LYS A 300 7.87 -1.48 -13.22
N LEU A 301 7.17 -2.35 -12.50
CA LEU A 301 7.71 -3.14 -11.41
C LEU A 301 7.89 -4.59 -11.84
N SER A 302 8.94 -5.25 -11.36
CA SER A 302 9.07 -6.70 -11.53
C SER A 302 8.10 -7.47 -10.63
N SER A 303 7.84 -8.73 -10.98
CA SER A 303 6.98 -9.64 -10.21
C SER A 303 7.38 -9.69 -8.72
N ARG A 304 8.68 -9.89 -8.44
CA ARG A 304 9.21 -9.98 -7.06
C ARG A 304 8.99 -8.70 -6.26
N VAL A 305 9.13 -7.53 -6.89
CA VAL A 305 8.90 -6.25 -6.23
C VAL A 305 7.43 -6.07 -5.90
N ILE A 306 6.53 -6.41 -6.83
CA ILE A 306 5.08 -6.37 -6.59
C ILE A 306 4.71 -7.31 -5.44
N GLN A 307 5.25 -8.54 -5.42
CA GLN A 307 5.01 -9.50 -4.33
C GLN A 307 5.45 -8.96 -2.97
N VAL A 308 6.60 -8.26 -2.89
CA VAL A 308 7.05 -7.64 -1.63
C VAL A 308 6.11 -6.50 -1.22
N LEU A 309 5.73 -5.60 -2.11
CA LEU A 309 4.85 -4.46 -1.79
C LEU A 309 3.44 -4.92 -1.41
N VAL A 310 2.87 -5.86 -2.16
CA VAL A 310 1.56 -6.45 -1.85
C VAL A 310 1.63 -7.29 -0.58
N GLY A 311 2.74 -8.00 -0.34
CA GLY A 311 2.98 -8.73 0.91
C GLY A 311 3.00 -7.80 2.13
N ILE A 312 3.69 -6.66 2.04
CA ILE A 312 3.69 -5.64 3.10
C ILE A 312 2.26 -5.14 3.36
N PHE A 313 1.51 -4.86 2.29
CA PHE A 313 0.13 -4.40 2.41
C PHE A 313 -0.82 -5.42 3.05
N LEU A 314 -0.80 -6.69 2.59
CA LEU A 314 -1.75 -7.71 3.05
C LEU A 314 -1.42 -8.29 4.42
N TYR A 315 -0.13 -8.40 4.78
CA TYR A 315 0.28 -9.06 6.02
C TYR A 315 0.60 -8.09 7.17
N HIS A 316 0.81 -6.81 6.91
CA HIS A 316 1.21 -5.84 7.95
C HIS A 316 0.18 -4.71 8.16
N ASP A 317 -0.03 -3.82 7.18
CA ASP A 317 -0.59 -2.49 7.48
C ASP A 317 -1.94 -2.15 6.81
N PHE A 318 -2.37 -2.90 5.76
CA PHE A 318 -3.52 -2.56 4.91
C PHE A 318 -3.59 -1.08 4.44
N SER A 319 -2.48 -0.36 4.45
CA SER A 319 -2.41 1.06 4.09
C SER A 319 -2.03 1.26 2.63
N VAL A 320 -2.90 1.96 1.90
CA VAL A 320 -2.62 2.31 0.50
C VAL A 320 -1.56 3.39 0.41
N GLN A 321 -1.50 4.32 1.37
CA GLN A 321 -0.41 5.31 1.43
C GLN A 321 0.97 4.67 1.56
N ASN A 322 1.13 3.64 2.40
CA ASN A 322 2.40 2.93 2.54
C ASN A 322 2.77 2.20 1.23
N PHE A 323 1.79 1.63 0.53
CA PHE A 323 1.99 1.04 -0.78
C PHE A 323 2.46 2.09 -1.81
N VAL A 324 1.84 3.27 -1.85
CA VAL A 324 2.22 4.37 -2.75
C VAL A 324 3.61 4.90 -2.40
N LYS A 325 3.95 5.05 -1.11
CA LYS A 325 5.31 5.38 -0.66
C LYS A 325 6.34 4.32 -1.08
N GLY A 326 5.97 3.05 -1.04
CA GLY A 326 6.80 1.95 -1.54
C GLY A 326 7.03 1.99 -3.05
N LEU A 327 6.00 2.32 -3.84
CA LEU A 327 6.11 2.56 -5.28
C LEU A 327 7.02 3.77 -5.57
N GLN A 328 6.80 4.86 -4.86
CA GLN A 328 7.59 6.09 -4.88
C GLN A 328 9.07 5.84 -4.58
N PHE A 329 9.37 5.06 -3.53
CA PHE A 329 10.72 4.64 -3.20
C PHE A 329 11.33 3.75 -4.29
N SER A 330 10.56 2.82 -4.87
CA SER A 330 11.01 1.97 -5.97
C SER A 330 11.37 2.78 -7.21
N MET A 331 10.60 3.83 -7.52
CA MET A 331 10.93 4.79 -8.59
C MET A 331 12.24 5.51 -8.29
N LEU A 332 12.38 6.08 -7.10
CA LEU A 332 13.59 6.81 -6.72
C LEU A 332 14.84 5.92 -6.82
N GLU A 333 14.75 4.69 -6.32
CA GLU A 333 15.86 3.74 -6.38
C GLU A 333 16.19 3.35 -7.83
N HIS A 334 15.19 3.12 -8.69
CA HIS A 334 15.38 2.83 -10.11
C HIS A 334 16.12 3.94 -10.86
N PHE A 335 15.69 5.19 -10.68
CA PHE A 335 16.33 6.34 -11.32
C PHE A 335 17.73 6.62 -10.76
N LYS A 336 17.98 6.25 -9.50
CA LYS A 336 19.30 6.35 -8.88
C LYS A 336 20.24 5.26 -9.37
N SER A 337 19.82 4.00 -9.36
CA SER A 337 20.66 2.84 -9.66
C SER A 337 21.02 2.75 -11.14
N GLN A 338 20.09 3.09 -12.03
CA GLN A 338 20.27 2.88 -13.46
C GLN A 338 20.36 4.22 -14.23
N PRO A 339 21.48 4.48 -14.92
CA PRO A 339 21.64 5.71 -15.69
C PRO A 339 20.80 5.73 -16.98
N LEU A 340 20.48 4.55 -17.53
CA LEU A 340 19.67 4.42 -18.75
C LEU A 340 18.18 4.70 -18.52
N SER A 341 17.74 4.82 -17.27
CA SER A 341 16.37 5.20 -16.90
C SER A 341 15.94 6.58 -17.42
N MET A 342 16.89 7.38 -17.94
CA MET A 342 16.63 8.55 -18.79
C MET A 342 15.62 8.26 -19.92
N LEU A 343 15.67 7.04 -20.47
CA LEU A 343 14.80 6.61 -21.57
C LEU A 343 13.40 6.18 -21.08
N CYS A 344 13.18 6.10 -19.76
CA CYS A 344 11.89 5.78 -19.13
C CYS A 344 10.95 7.01 -19.14
N CYS A 345 10.61 7.47 -20.34
CA CYS A 345 9.73 8.61 -20.57
C CYS A 345 8.53 8.22 -21.44
N GLN A 346 7.65 9.19 -21.70
CA GLN A 346 6.66 9.04 -22.76
C GLN A 346 7.36 8.84 -24.11
N LYS A 347 6.72 8.10 -25.01
CA LYS A 347 7.28 7.66 -26.30
C LYS A 347 7.99 8.78 -27.08
N GLN A 348 7.43 9.99 -27.12
CA GLN A 348 8.02 11.09 -27.90
C GLN A 348 9.32 11.61 -27.26
N GLU A 349 9.31 11.85 -25.95
CA GLU A 349 10.50 12.27 -25.19
C GLU A 349 11.59 11.19 -25.24
N ALA A 350 11.22 9.92 -25.05
CA ALA A 350 12.15 8.79 -25.09
C ALA A 350 12.89 8.66 -26.44
N LEU A 351 12.18 8.87 -27.56
CA LEU A 351 12.78 8.83 -28.90
C LEU A 351 13.73 9.99 -29.15
N LEU A 352 13.46 11.17 -28.59
CA LEU A 352 14.37 12.31 -28.66
C LEU A 352 15.61 12.05 -27.81
N SER A 353 15.44 11.57 -26.58
CA SER A 353 16.55 11.21 -25.69
C SER A 353 17.43 10.10 -26.26
N ALA A 354 16.85 9.14 -27.00
CA ALA A 354 17.60 8.09 -27.68
C ALA A 354 18.50 8.62 -28.82
N LYS A 355 18.11 9.72 -29.49
CA LYS A 355 18.94 10.37 -30.52
C LYS A 355 20.13 11.11 -29.91
N THR A 356 19.93 11.73 -28.75
CA THR A 356 20.94 12.57 -28.10
C THR A 356 21.87 11.79 -27.15
N LEU A 357 21.87 10.46 -27.20
CA LEU A 357 22.68 9.63 -26.30
C LEU A 357 24.19 9.89 -26.45
N SER A 358 24.87 10.05 -25.33
CA SER A 358 26.33 10.10 -25.27
C SER A 358 26.95 8.72 -25.50
N LYS A 359 28.22 8.67 -25.92
CA LYS A 359 28.96 7.42 -26.19
C LYS A 359 28.96 6.47 -24.98
N LYS A 360 29.19 7.00 -23.77
CA LYS A 360 29.13 6.24 -22.52
C LYS A 360 27.77 5.55 -22.31
N ASN A 361 26.67 6.20 -22.67
CA ASN A 361 25.34 5.60 -22.54
C ASN A 361 25.10 4.53 -23.61
N VAL A 362 25.64 4.69 -24.81
CA VAL A 362 25.59 3.66 -25.86
C VAL A 362 26.35 2.41 -25.42
N GLU A 363 27.53 2.56 -24.82
CA GLU A 363 28.27 1.43 -24.22
C GLU A 363 27.46 0.76 -23.09
N ARG A 364 26.84 1.54 -22.21
CA ARG A 364 25.94 1.01 -21.16
C ARG A 364 24.76 0.22 -21.77
N ILE A 365 24.24 0.63 -22.93
CA ILE A 365 23.20 -0.13 -23.65
C ILE A 365 23.76 -1.46 -24.17
N ARG A 366 24.98 -1.48 -24.72
CA ARG A 366 25.62 -2.73 -25.18
C ARG A 366 25.82 -3.75 -24.04
N HIS A 367 26.07 -3.27 -22.82
CA HIS A 367 26.24 -4.10 -21.63
C HIS A 367 24.92 -4.58 -21.00
N LEU A 368 23.75 -4.18 -21.51
CA LEU A 368 22.47 -4.67 -20.99
C LEU A 368 22.26 -6.15 -21.35
N PRO A 369 21.88 -7.01 -20.39
CA PRO A 369 21.61 -8.43 -20.67
C PRO A 369 20.56 -8.64 -21.76
N SER A 370 19.46 -7.87 -21.76
CA SER A 370 18.42 -7.97 -22.78
C SER A 370 18.92 -7.58 -24.18
N PHE A 371 19.82 -6.60 -24.26
CA PHE A 371 20.40 -6.17 -25.53
C PHE A 371 21.43 -7.20 -26.03
N MET A 372 22.22 -7.81 -25.16
CA MET A 372 23.12 -8.90 -25.53
C MET A 372 22.35 -10.08 -26.13
N ARG A 373 21.24 -10.50 -25.49
CA ARG A 373 20.35 -11.53 -26.04
C ARG A 373 19.78 -11.15 -27.40
N TYR A 374 19.41 -9.88 -27.58
CA TYR A 374 18.94 -9.39 -28.88
C TYR A 374 20.03 -9.51 -29.94
N VAL A 375 21.26 -9.09 -29.65
CA VAL A 375 22.39 -9.20 -30.59
C VAL A 375 22.66 -10.66 -30.97
N GLU A 376 22.60 -11.59 -30.01
CA GLU A 376 22.77 -13.03 -30.28
C GLU A 376 21.74 -13.59 -31.26
N THR A 377 20.51 -13.05 -31.27
CA THR A 377 19.45 -13.47 -32.21
C THR A 377 19.57 -12.89 -33.61
N GLN A 378 20.42 -11.88 -33.84
CA GLN A 378 20.56 -11.23 -35.15
C GLN A 378 21.61 -11.88 -36.05
N GLU A 379 21.54 -11.56 -37.34
CA GLU A 379 22.50 -11.97 -38.36
C GLU A 379 23.94 -11.46 -38.06
N PRO A 380 24.99 -12.22 -38.43
CA PRO A 380 26.37 -11.88 -38.07
C PRO A 380 26.84 -10.52 -38.64
N GLN A 381 26.27 -10.09 -39.76
CA GLN A 381 26.55 -8.76 -40.33
C GLN A 381 25.98 -7.63 -39.46
N GLU A 382 24.77 -7.80 -38.94
CA GLU A 382 24.14 -6.84 -38.04
C GLU A 382 24.83 -6.83 -36.67
N GLN A 383 25.28 -7.99 -36.17
CA GLN A 383 26.06 -8.08 -34.93
C GLN A 383 27.31 -7.18 -34.96
N VAL A 384 28.07 -7.22 -36.07
CA VAL A 384 29.26 -6.38 -36.23
C VAL A 384 28.87 -4.89 -36.23
N GLN A 385 27.78 -4.51 -36.90
CA GLN A 385 27.32 -3.13 -36.94
C GLN A 385 26.84 -2.62 -35.57
N LEU A 386 26.14 -3.45 -34.80
CA LEU A 386 25.67 -3.10 -33.44
C LEU A 386 26.83 -2.92 -32.44
N LEU A 387 27.91 -3.67 -32.61
CA LEU A 387 29.08 -3.58 -31.73
C LEU A 387 30.03 -2.44 -32.10
N THR A 388 30.11 -2.06 -33.38
CA THR A 388 31.09 -1.07 -33.87
C THR A 388 30.51 0.33 -34.10
N ASN A 389 29.28 0.45 -34.58
CA ASN A 389 28.69 1.73 -35.00
C ASN A 389 27.70 2.28 -33.96
N ASP A 390 28.06 3.39 -33.31
CA ASP A 390 27.23 4.03 -32.28
C ASP A 390 25.92 4.62 -32.83
N GLU A 391 25.92 5.18 -34.05
CA GLU A 391 24.72 5.79 -34.64
C GLU A 391 23.69 4.71 -35.00
N HIS A 392 24.14 3.55 -35.47
CA HIS A 392 23.26 2.43 -35.76
C HIS A 392 22.59 1.91 -34.48
N VAL A 393 23.31 1.82 -33.36
CA VAL A 393 22.73 1.44 -32.07
C VAL A 393 21.64 2.43 -31.63
N LYS A 394 21.81 3.74 -31.86
CA LYS A 394 20.77 4.74 -31.55
C LYS A 394 19.51 4.56 -32.39
N GLU A 395 19.64 4.22 -33.67
CA GLU A 395 18.51 3.93 -34.55
C GLU A 395 17.77 2.66 -34.11
N VAL A 396 18.50 1.59 -33.83
CA VAL A 396 17.94 0.33 -33.34
C VAL A 396 17.29 0.53 -31.98
N CYS A 397 17.91 1.28 -31.06
CA CYS A 397 17.31 1.63 -29.76
C CYS A 397 15.94 2.31 -29.93
N GLN A 398 15.80 3.23 -30.89
CA GLN A 398 14.49 3.86 -31.17
C GLN A 398 13.44 2.85 -31.66
N GLN A 399 13.83 1.85 -32.47
CA GLN A 399 12.93 0.80 -32.91
C GLN A 399 12.52 -0.11 -31.75
N LEU A 400 13.49 -0.53 -30.94
CA LEU A 400 13.26 -1.37 -29.75
C LEU A 400 12.34 -0.67 -28.73
N LEU A 401 12.55 0.62 -28.46
CA LEU A 401 11.65 1.41 -27.60
C LEU A 401 10.23 1.50 -28.18
N LYS A 402 10.07 1.67 -29.49
CA LYS A 402 8.75 1.65 -30.14
C LYS A 402 8.06 0.29 -29.95
N ASN A 403 8.81 -0.80 -30.10
CA ASN A 403 8.30 -2.16 -29.91
C ASN A 403 7.91 -2.40 -28.46
N LEU A 404 8.73 -1.97 -27.49
CA LEU A 404 8.43 -2.08 -26.06
C LEU A 404 7.13 -1.33 -25.69
N HIS A 405 6.95 -0.10 -26.16
CA HIS A 405 5.70 0.64 -25.93
C HIS A 405 4.49 -0.01 -26.64
N LYS A 406 4.68 -0.63 -27.80
CA LYS A 406 3.61 -1.37 -28.49
C LYS A 406 3.25 -2.63 -27.70
N TYR A 407 4.24 -3.35 -27.19
CA TYR A 407 4.07 -4.51 -26.32
C TYR A 407 3.25 -4.15 -25.07
N HIS A 408 3.62 -3.10 -24.32
CA HIS A 408 2.85 -2.68 -23.15
C HIS A 408 1.41 -2.25 -23.48
N LYS A 409 1.18 -1.62 -24.64
CA LYS A 409 -0.19 -1.24 -25.07
C LYS A 409 -1.06 -2.45 -25.40
N ASN A 410 -0.47 -3.55 -25.88
CA ASN A 410 -1.20 -4.77 -26.23
C ASN A 410 -1.35 -5.70 -25.01
N TYR A 411 -0.34 -5.73 -24.13
CA TYR A 411 -0.28 -6.61 -22.98
C TYR A 411 -1.42 -6.37 -21.98
N TYR A 412 -1.67 -5.12 -21.56
CA TYR A 412 -2.66 -4.85 -20.50
C TYR A 412 -4.11 -5.13 -20.90
N PRO A 413 -4.61 -4.76 -22.09
CA PRO A 413 -5.96 -5.14 -22.51
C PRO A 413 -6.17 -6.65 -22.56
N ILE A 414 -5.16 -7.39 -23.03
CA ILE A 414 -5.25 -8.86 -23.14
C ILE A 414 -5.19 -9.51 -21.75
N LEU A 415 -4.38 -8.97 -20.84
CA LEU A 415 -4.38 -9.38 -19.43
C LEU A 415 -5.75 -9.14 -18.77
N GLN A 416 -6.38 -7.99 -19.01
CA GLN A 416 -7.72 -7.69 -18.52
C GLN A 416 -8.78 -8.63 -19.11
N CYS A 417 -8.67 -8.97 -20.40
CA CYS A 417 -9.52 -9.98 -21.03
C CYS A 417 -9.36 -11.36 -20.38
N LEU A 418 -8.13 -11.81 -20.17
CA LEU A 418 -7.85 -13.07 -19.48
C LEU A 418 -8.37 -13.05 -18.05
N HIS A 419 -8.25 -11.93 -17.34
CA HIS A 419 -8.82 -11.77 -15.99
C HIS A 419 -10.34 -11.84 -15.99
N SER A 420 -11.02 -11.21 -16.96
CA SER A 420 -12.48 -11.31 -17.10
C SER A 420 -12.94 -12.75 -17.33
N LEU A 421 -12.19 -13.53 -18.11
CA LEU A 421 -12.47 -14.95 -18.38
C LEU A 421 -12.17 -15.85 -17.19
N THR A 422 -11.15 -15.53 -16.40
CA THR A 422 -10.69 -16.39 -15.29
C THR A 422 -11.33 -16.05 -13.96
N SER A 423 -11.78 -14.82 -13.76
CA SER A 423 -12.51 -14.39 -12.57
C SER A 423 -13.90 -15.00 -12.46
N SER A 424 -14.50 -15.45 -13.57
CA SER A 424 -15.77 -16.19 -13.55
C SER A 424 -15.58 -17.67 -13.19
N LEU A 425 -14.36 -18.20 -13.20
CA LEU A 425 -14.10 -19.62 -13.00
C LEU A 425 -14.15 -20.00 -11.51
N PRO A 426 -14.73 -21.17 -11.18
CA PRO A 426 -14.64 -21.71 -9.83
C PRO A 426 -13.19 -22.08 -9.49
N LYS A 427 -12.81 -21.95 -8.22
CA LYS A 427 -11.46 -22.21 -7.65
C LYS A 427 -10.36 -21.20 -7.99
N PHE A 428 -10.59 -20.22 -8.86
CA PHE A 428 -9.65 -19.12 -9.17
C PHE A 428 -8.19 -19.59 -9.39
N PRO A 429 -7.93 -20.51 -10.35
CA PRO A 429 -6.60 -21.11 -10.53
C PRO A 429 -5.50 -20.06 -10.79
N LEU A 430 -5.82 -18.99 -11.50
CA LEU A 430 -4.89 -17.90 -11.86
C LEU A 430 -5.02 -16.68 -10.93
N GLY A 431 -5.71 -16.83 -9.80
CA GLY A 431 -5.94 -15.78 -8.81
C GLY A 431 -7.28 -15.06 -8.96
N LYS A 432 -7.73 -14.46 -7.85
CA LYS A 432 -9.00 -13.72 -7.77
C LYS A 432 -8.87 -12.29 -8.27
N HIS A 433 -7.69 -11.71 -8.13
CA HIS A 433 -7.43 -10.32 -8.47
C HIS A 433 -6.49 -10.20 -9.67
N ILE A 434 -6.69 -9.16 -10.49
CA ILE A 434 -5.84 -8.89 -11.66
C ILE A 434 -4.34 -8.81 -11.33
N ARG A 435 -3.99 -8.36 -10.12
CA ARG A 435 -2.60 -8.29 -9.64
C ARG A 435 -1.93 -9.66 -9.52
N GLU A 436 -2.67 -10.69 -9.12
CA GLU A 436 -2.14 -12.05 -8.97
C GLU A 436 -1.83 -12.64 -10.35
N LEU A 437 -2.78 -12.51 -11.29
CA LEU A 437 -2.56 -12.86 -12.68
C LEU A 437 -1.35 -12.12 -13.27
N HIS A 438 -1.25 -10.81 -13.05
CA HIS A 438 -0.11 -10.03 -13.56
C HIS A 438 1.25 -10.52 -13.02
N VAL A 439 1.32 -10.84 -11.73
CA VAL A 439 2.51 -11.38 -11.08
C VAL A 439 2.89 -12.73 -11.69
N SER A 440 1.92 -13.63 -11.87
CA SER A 440 2.15 -14.94 -12.49
C SER A 440 2.62 -14.80 -13.95
N CYS A 441 2.02 -13.91 -14.74
CA CYS A 441 2.41 -13.66 -16.14
C CYS A 441 3.84 -13.11 -16.30
N ILE A 442 4.33 -12.34 -15.32
CA ILE A 442 5.70 -11.80 -15.38
C ILE A 442 6.72 -12.83 -14.89
N GLU A 443 6.36 -13.65 -13.90
CA GLU A 443 7.30 -14.60 -13.30
C GLU A 443 7.62 -15.80 -14.19
N LYS A 444 6.60 -16.35 -14.86
CA LYS A 444 6.72 -17.53 -15.72
C LYS A 444 5.84 -17.40 -16.95
N ASN A 445 6.17 -18.18 -17.98
CA ASN A 445 5.29 -18.39 -19.10
C ASN A 445 3.99 -19.08 -18.62
N LEU A 446 2.84 -18.46 -18.85
CA LEU A 446 1.56 -18.99 -18.36
C LEU A 446 1.26 -20.39 -18.88
N TRP A 447 1.59 -20.69 -20.15
CA TRP A 447 1.32 -21.99 -20.78
C TRP A 447 2.17 -23.15 -20.26
N GLU A 448 3.18 -22.88 -19.43
CA GLU A 448 3.99 -23.92 -18.77
C GLU A 448 3.44 -24.27 -17.37
N THR A 449 2.49 -23.47 -16.87
CA THR A 449 1.94 -23.63 -15.52
C THR A 449 0.71 -24.53 -15.51
N GLU A 450 0.67 -25.47 -14.56
CA GLU A 450 -0.45 -26.40 -14.39
C GLU A 450 -1.76 -25.66 -14.08
N GLU A 451 -1.68 -24.48 -13.45
CA GLU A 451 -2.86 -23.65 -13.15
C GLU A 451 -3.54 -23.13 -14.41
N TYR A 452 -2.77 -22.85 -15.48
CA TYR A 452 -3.32 -22.38 -16.74
C TYR A 452 -4.04 -23.51 -17.49
N ASP A 453 -3.46 -24.72 -17.51
CA ASP A 453 -4.11 -25.89 -18.09
C ASP A 453 -5.41 -26.22 -17.34
N SER A 454 -5.40 -26.12 -16.01
CA SER A 454 -6.62 -26.25 -15.20
C SER A 454 -7.66 -25.18 -15.56
N ALA A 455 -7.25 -23.93 -15.76
CA ALA A 455 -8.15 -22.85 -16.18
C ALA A 455 -8.77 -23.12 -17.57
N LEU A 456 -7.98 -23.58 -18.54
CA LEU A 456 -8.47 -23.95 -19.87
C LEU A 456 -9.44 -25.13 -19.82
N GLN A 457 -9.16 -26.15 -19.00
CA GLN A 457 -10.09 -27.26 -18.78
C GLN A 457 -11.42 -26.80 -18.18
N LEU A 458 -11.40 -25.86 -17.25
CA LEU A 458 -12.63 -25.29 -16.69
C LEU A 458 -13.39 -24.41 -17.71
N LEU A 459 -12.68 -23.64 -18.54
CA LEU A 459 -13.28 -22.89 -19.65
C LEU A 459 -13.92 -23.83 -20.69
N ARG A 460 -13.36 -25.01 -20.91
CA ARG A 460 -13.95 -26.07 -21.74
C ARG A 460 -15.22 -26.67 -21.15
N ILE A 461 -15.60 -26.37 -19.92
CA ILE A 461 -16.84 -26.87 -19.28
C ILE A 461 -17.89 -25.75 -19.15
N LEU A 462 -17.50 -24.50 -19.39
CA LEU A 462 -18.36 -23.33 -19.19
C LEU A 462 -19.64 -23.38 -20.04
N ALA A 463 -20.73 -22.86 -19.46
CA ALA A 463 -22.02 -22.71 -20.13
C ALA A 463 -21.97 -21.62 -21.21
N LYS A 464 -22.89 -21.70 -22.18
CA LYS A 464 -22.97 -20.75 -23.30
C LYS A 464 -23.17 -19.30 -22.82
N ASP A 465 -24.15 -19.07 -21.96
CA ASP A 465 -24.52 -17.72 -21.52
C ASP A 465 -23.39 -17.04 -20.75
N GLU A 466 -22.70 -17.80 -19.91
CA GLU A 466 -21.53 -17.34 -19.16
C GLU A 466 -20.35 -17.03 -20.08
N LEU A 467 -20.13 -17.86 -21.11
CA LEU A 467 -19.05 -17.67 -22.08
C LEU A 467 -19.30 -16.42 -22.91
N VAL A 468 -20.52 -16.26 -23.42
CA VAL A 468 -20.91 -15.07 -24.20
C VAL A 468 -20.84 -13.82 -23.32
N ALA A 469 -21.31 -13.87 -22.07
CA ALA A 469 -21.18 -12.74 -21.14
C ALA A 469 -19.71 -12.37 -20.87
N ALA A 470 -18.83 -13.35 -20.72
CA ALA A 470 -17.40 -13.11 -20.52
C ALA A 470 -16.74 -12.53 -21.79
N LEU A 471 -17.08 -13.06 -22.99
CA LEU A 471 -16.59 -12.54 -24.27
C LEU A 471 -17.09 -11.12 -24.57
N ARG A 472 -18.35 -10.79 -24.22
CA ARG A 472 -18.87 -9.42 -24.35
C ARG A 472 -18.08 -8.44 -23.46
N LYS A 473 -17.76 -8.82 -22.22
CA LYS A 473 -16.87 -8.02 -21.36
C LYS A 473 -15.48 -7.85 -21.97
N CYS A 474 -14.90 -8.91 -22.55
CA CYS A 474 -13.63 -8.82 -23.27
C CYS A 474 -13.71 -7.85 -24.47
N ALA A 475 -14.79 -7.90 -25.24
CA ALA A 475 -15.02 -7.00 -26.37
C ALA A 475 -15.14 -5.54 -25.91
N GLU A 476 -15.84 -5.26 -24.81
CA GLU A 476 -15.91 -3.91 -24.21
C GLU A 476 -14.54 -3.38 -23.79
N ILE A 477 -13.73 -4.21 -23.13
CA ILE A 477 -12.36 -3.86 -22.73
C ILE A 477 -11.51 -3.51 -23.95
N LEU A 478 -11.58 -4.33 -25.01
CA LEU A 478 -10.78 -4.15 -26.21
C LEU A 478 -11.23 -2.96 -27.06
N LYS A 479 -12.51 -2.55 -27.04
CA LYS A 479 -13.04 -1.37 -27.76
C LYS A 479 -12.31 -0.08 -27.41
N SER A 480 -11.71 -0.01 -26.23
CA SER A 480 -10.87 1.13 -25.80
C SER A 480 -9.56 1.26 -26.61
N THR A 481 -9.12 0.21 -27.29
CA THR A 481 -7.77 0.10 -27.88
C THR A 481 -7.80 0.03 -29.41
N LYS A 482 -7.34 1.10 -30.07
CA LYS A 482 -7.35 1.23 -31.55
C LYS A 482 -6.50 0.19 -32.31
N ILE A 483 -5.57 -0.50 -31.65
CA ILE A 483 -4.55 -1.35 -32.29
C ILE A 483 -5.03 -2.81 -32.45
N LEU A 484 -5.99 -3.25 -31.64
CA LEU A 484 -6.48 -4.64 -31.59
C LEU A 484 -7.80 -4.85 -32.34
N GLN A 485 -8.07 -4.03 -33.37
CA GLN A 485 -9.32 -4.09 -34.13
C GLN A 485 -9.57 -5.44 -34.82
N ASN A 486 -8.51 -6.13 -35.25
CA ASN A 486 -8.64 -7.47 -35.85
C ASN A 486 -9.11 -8.51 -34.81
N VAL A 487 -8.53 -8.47 -33.61
CA VAL A 487 -8.92 -9.34 -32.48
C VAL A 487 -10.35 -9.03 -32.05
N LEU A 488 -10.74 -7.75 -32.05
CA LEU A 488 -12.12 -7.33 -31.79
C LEU A 488 -13.11 -7.88 -32.80
N GLN A 489 -12.82 -7.76 -34.11
CA GLN A 489 -13.69 -8.27 -35.16
C GLN A 489 -13.85 -9.79 -35.04
N GLN A 490 -12.77 -10.51 -34.78
CA GLN A 490 -12.82 -11.96 -34.57
C GLN A 490 -13.64 -12.33 -33.32
N LEU A 491 -13.51 -11.59 -32.22
CA LEU A 491 -14.33 -11.80 -31.02
C LEU A 491 -15.82 -11.49 -31.27
N GLU A 492 -16.12 -10.41 -32.00
CA GLU A 492 -17.49 -10.05 -32.37
C GLU A 492 -18.11 -11.10 -33.32
N ASP A 493 -17.33 -11.65 -34.24
CA ASP A 493 -17.73 -12.78 -35.10
C ASP A 493 -18.01 -14.05 -34.27
N PHE A 494 -17.17 -14.36 -33.27
CA PHE A 494 -17.41 -15.50 -32.38
C PHE A 494 -18.66 -15.29 -31.52
N ILE A 495 -18.88 -14.08 -30.99
CA ILE A 495 -20.10 -13.73 -30.26
C ILE A 495 -21.33 -13.91 -31.16
N GLY A 496 -21.29 -13.37 -32.39
CA GLY A 496 -22.37 -13.52 -33.36
C GLY A 496 -22.66 -14.97 -33.74
N ARG A 497 -21.64 -15.81 -33.90
CA ARG A 497 -21.79 -17.26 -34.16
C ARG A 497 -22.38 -18.00 -32.95
N LEU A 498 -22.00 -17.63 -31.73
CA LEU A 498 -22.55 -18.23 -30.51
C LEU A 498 -24.01 -17.82 -30.31
N GLU A 499 -24.36 -16.56 -30.55
CA GLU A 499 -25.75 -16.07 -30.50
C GLU A 499 -26.62 -16.69 -31.61
N ALA A 500 -26.09 -16.86 -32.84
CA ALA A 500 -26.82 -17.49 -33.94
C ALA A 500 -27.22 -18.96 -33.64
N LEU A 501 -26.43 -19.69 -32.84
CA LEU A 501 -26.78 -21.04 -32.40
C LEU A 501 -28.00 -21.09 -31.46
N GLU A 502 -28.39 -19.97 -30.85
CA GLU A 502 -29.61 -19.87 -30.04
C GLU A 502 -30.86 -20.01 -30.92
N GLY A 503 -30.81 -19.47 -32.14
CA GLY A 503 -31.91 -19.51 -33.11
C GLY A 503 -32.25 -20.89 -33.66
N VAL A 504 -31.35 -21.88 -33.53
CA VAL A 504 -31.55 -23.24 -34.09
C VAL A 504 -32.05 -24.24 -33.04
N SER A 505 -32.05 -23.86 -31.76
CA SER A 505 -32.44 -24.76 -30.66
C SER A 505 -33.94 -24.82 -30.35
N SER A 506 -34.79 -24.26 -31.21
CA SER A 506 -36.25 -24.18 -30.99
C SER A 506 -37.13 -25.03 -31.92
N GLU A 507 -36.62 -25.64 -33.01
CA GLU A 507 -37.52 -26.26 -34.01
C GLU A 507 -37.25 -27.70 -34.46
N ASP A 508 -36.21 -28.40 -33.98
CA ASP A 508 -36.03 -29.83 -34.33
C ASP A 508 -36.26 -30.77 -33.15
N SER A 509 -37.52 -30.88 -32.72
CA SER A 509 -37.99 -32.04 -31.95
C SER A 509 -39.41 -32.46 -32.35
N SER A 510 -39.56 -32.84 -33.63
CA SER A 510 -40.71 -33.60 -34.09
C SER A 510 -40.24 -34.89 -34.80
N GLY A 511 -40.37 -36.04 -34.13
CA GLY A 511 -40.34 -37.33 -34.81
C GLY A 511 -39.78 -38.53 -34.04
N ASN A 512 -40.66 -39.16 -33.24
CA ASN A 512 -40.70 -40.59 -32.88
C ASN A 512 -39.85 -41.17 -31.72
N GLY A 513 -40.56 -41.62 -30.67
CA GLY A 513 -40.27 -42.92 -30.04
C GLY A 513 -40.22 -42.97 -28.50
N ILE A 514 -41.39 -43.04 -27.85
CA ILE A 514 -41.64 -43.25 -26.42
C ILE A 514 -40.98 -44.53 -25.85
N ILE A 515 -40.27 -44.44 -24.71
CA ILE A 515 -40.56 -45.23 -23.49
C ILE A 515 -40.29 -44.35 -22.26
N SER A 516 -41.37 -43.91 -21.63
CA SER A 516 -41.43 -43.33 -20.30
C SER A 516 -41.23 -44.44 -19.26
N GLY A 517 -40.09 -44.44 -18.58
CA GLY A 517 -39.86 -45.19 -17.35
C GLY A 517 -39.57 -44.20 -16.23
N LYS A 518 -40.52 -44.03 -15.31
CA LYS A 518 -40.31 -43.33 -14.03
C LYS A 518 -39.10 -43.96 -13.32
N MET A 519 -38.00 -43.25 -13.18
CA MET A 519 -36.89 -43.63 -12.31
C MET A 519 -37.06 -42.89 -10.98
N GLU A 520 -37.35 -43.65 -9.94
CA GLU A 520 -37.30 -43.22 -8.55
C GLU A 520 -35.89 -42.72 -8.22
N TYR A 521 -35.79 -41.52 -7.65
CA TYR A 521 -34.53 -41.02 -7.11
C TYR A 521 -34.21 -41.77 -5.81
N GLN A 522 -33.49 -42.89 -5.91
CA GLN A 522 -32.75 -43.41 -4.76
C GLN A 522 -31.48 -42.57 -4.57
N ARG A 523 -31.28 -42.07 -3.35
CA ARG A 523 -30.05 -41.40 -2.90
C ARG A 523 -28.85 -42.27 -3.26
N THR A 524 -28.05 -41.81 -4.22
CA THR A 524 -26.77 -42.40 -4.56
C THR A 524 -25.66 -41.46 -4.09
N ASP A 525 -24.60 -42.05 -3.53
CA ASP A 525 -23.42 -41.30 -3.08
C ASP A 525 -22.84 -40.46 -4.22
N LEU A 526 -22.41 -39.23 -3.90
CA LEU A 526 -21.78 -38.26 -4.82
C LEU A 526 -20.69 -38.92 -5.69
N PHE A 527 -19.98 -39.89 -5.12
CA PHE A 527 -18.92 -40.65 -5.77
C PHE A 527 -19.41 -41.61 -6.87
N GLN A 528 -20.57 -42.26 -6.67
CA GLN A 528 -21.18 -43.12 -7.70
C GLN A 528 -21.76 -42.28 -8.84
N LEU A 529 -22.32 -41.10 -8.53
CA LEU A 529 -22.76 -40.14 -9.54
C LEU A 529 -21.58 -39.60 -10.35
N GLN A 530 -20.47 -39.28 -9.69
CA GLN A 530 -19.24 -38.85 -10.37
C GLN A 530 -18.65 -39.96 -11.24
N LYS A 531 -18.62 -41.21 -10.75
CA LYS A 531 -18.14 -42.37 -11.52
C LYS A 531 -19.05 -42.69 -12.70
N THR A 532 -20.37 -42.61 -12.54
CA THR A 532 -21.33 -42.83 -13.64
C THR A 532 -21.37 -41.67 -14.64
N LEU A 533 -21.04 -40.44 -14.24
CA LEU A 533 -20.82 -39.32 -15.14
C LEU A 533 -19.52 -39.48 -15.96
N LEU A 534 -18.42 -39.90 -15.33
CA LEU A 534 -17.15 -40.23 -16.00
C LEU A 534 -17.27 -41.44 -16.95
N GLU A 535 -18.01 -42.47 -16.56
CA GLU A 535 -18.32 -43.63 -17.42
C GLU A 535 -19.28 -43.26 -18.58
N LYS A 536 -20.08 -42.19 -18.43
CA LYS A 536 -20.91 -41.64 -19.52
C LYS A 536 -20.14 -40.68 -20.43
N GLU A 537 -19.11 -39.99 -19.93
CA GLU A 537 -18.19 -39.18 -20.75
C GLU A 537 -17.34 -40.04 -21.69
N SER A 538 -16.80 -41.16 -21.21
CA SER A 538 -16.04 -42.10 -22.05
C SER A 538 -16.85 -42.75 -23.18
N ARG A 539 -18.19 -42.76 -23.08
CA ARG A 539 -19.12 -43.23 -24.14
C ARG A 539 -19.64 -42.12 -25.06
N ARG A 540 -19.21 -40.86 -24.87
CA ARG A 540 -19.44 -39.75 -25.80
C ARG A 540 -18.29 -39.61 -26.80
N THR A 541 -18.08 -40.63 -27.62
CA THR A 541 -17.68 -40.42 -29.02
C THR A 541 -18.93 -40.18 -29.88
N LYS A 542 -19.87 -39.38 -29.36
CA LYS A 542 -21.07 -38.92 -30.06
C LYS A 542 -20.79 -37.50 -30.50
N ARG A 543 -20.83 -37.26 -31.82
CA ARG A 543 -20.72 -35.98 -32.54
C ARG A 543 -20.67 -34.77 -31.59
N MET A 544 -19.50 -34.14 -31.49
CA MET A 544 -19.35 -32.88 -30.74
C MET A 544 -20.47 -31.94 -31.16
N ASN A 545 -21.19 -31.39 -30.19
CA ASN A 545 -22.23 -30.42 -30.50
C ASN A 545 -21.59 -29.23 -31.24
N PRO A 546 -22.29 -28.58 -32.20
CA PRO A 546 -21.77 -27.40 -32.88
C PRO A 546 -21.25 -26.32 -31.91
N PHE A 547 -21.90 -26.20 -30.75
CA PHE A 547 -21.46 -25.36 -29.64
C PHE A 547 -20.13 -25.81 -29.00
N GLU A 548 -19.91 -27.11 -28.81
CA GLU A 548 -18.64 -27.62 -28.24
C GLU A 548 -17.47 -27.40 -29.21
N VAL A 549 -17.71 -27.53 -30.52
CA VAL A 549 -16.72 -27.23 -31.56
C VAL A 549 -16.37 -25.73 -31.55
N LEU A 550 -17.37 -24.85 -31.53
CA LEU A 550 -17.16 -23.41 -31.48
C LEU A 550 -16.48 -22.98 -30.18
N ARG A 551 -16.81 -23.59 -29.04
CA ARG A 551 -16.14 -23.34 -27.77
C ARG A 551 -14.67 -23.74 -27.81
N SER A 552 -14.33 -24.89 -28.39
CA SER A 552 -12.92 -25.28 -28.57
C SER A 552 -12.18 -24.30 -29.46
N GLN A 553 -12.79 -23.84 -30.56
CA GLN A 553 -12.20 -22.81 -31.43
C GLN A 553 -11.96 -21.49 -30.70
N VAL A 554 -12.91 -21.05 -29.87
CA VAL A 554 -12.76 -19.84 -29.04
C VAL A 554 -11.62 -20.01 -28.04
N ILE A 555 -11.49 -21.18 -27.41
CA ILE A 555 -10.43 -21.44 -26.43
C ILE A 555 -9.06 -21.52 -27.10
N GLU A 556 -8.96 -22.17 -28.26
CA GLU A 556 -7.74 -22.18 -29.08
C GLU A 556 -7.34 -20.77 -29.53
N PHE A 557 -8.33 -19.95 -29.86
CA PHE A 557 -8.11 -18.53 -30.17
C PHE A 557 -7.64 -17.73 -28.95
N ILE A 558 -8.22 -17.95 -27.77
CA ILE A 558 -7.72 -17.32 -26.54
C ILE A 558 -6.30 -17.79 -26.24
N ASP A 559 -5.99 -19.08 -26.40
CA ASP A 559 -4.65 -19.61 -26.18
C ASP A 559 -3.63 -19.00 -27.15
N SER A 560 -3.98 -18.84 -28.43
CA SER A 560 -3.09 -18.18 -29.39
C SER A 560 -2.85 -16.71 -29.05
N LEU A 561 -3.89 -15.98 -28.61
CA LEU A 561 -3.75 -14.60 -28.13
C LEU A 561 -2.84 -14.50 -26.90
N VAL A 562 -3.00 -15.40 -25.93
CA VAL A 562 -2.15 -15.44 -24.72
C VAL A 562 -0.69 -15.68 -25.11
N ARG A 563 -0.41 -16.64 -26.01
CA ARG A 563 0.95 -16.95 -26.47
C ARG A 563 1.59 -15.79 -27.24
N GLU A 564 0.83 -15.08 -28.07
CA GLU A 564 1.36 -13.98 -28.88
C GLU A 564 1.65 -12.74 -28.02
N TYR A 565 0.76 -12.39 -27.10
CA TYR A 565 0.80 -11.08 -26.44
C TYR A 565 1.16 -11.09 -24.95
N LEU A 566 1.00 -12.21 -24.23
CA LEU A 566 1.33 -12.33 -22.80
C LEU A 566 2.69 -13.02 -22.58
N THR A 567 3.66 -12.73 -23.43
CA THR A 567 5.06 -13.14 -23.19
C THR A 567 5.65 -12.38 -22.01
N PRO A 568 6.53 -12.98 -21.18
CA PRO A 568 7.18 -12.27 -20.08
C PRO A 568 8.00 -11.07 -20.56
N ALA A 569 8.01 -10.01 -19.75
CA ALA A 569 8.75 -8.79 -20.04
C ALA A 569 10.28 -9.03 -20.16
N GLU A 570 10.81 -10.07 -19.50
CA GLU A 570 12.23 -10.44 -19.53
C GLU A 570 12.74 -10.81 -20.93
N LEU A 571 11.85 -11.26 -21.81
CA LEU A 571 12.17 -11.63 -23.19
C LEU A 571 12.20 -10.41 -24.13
N GLN A 572 11.63 -9.28 -23.71
CA GLN A 572 11.63 -8.07 -24.51
C GLN A 572 12.96 -7.33 -24.40
N PRO A 573 13.55 -6.86 -25.51
CA PRO A 573 14.79 -6.11 -25.48
C PRO A 573 14.60 -4.74 -24.80
N LEU A 574 15.61 -4.28 -24.05
CA LEU A 574 15.62 -3.03 -23.29
C LEU A 574 14.56 -2.94 -22.16
N ASN A 575 14.11 -4.08 -21.63
CA ASN A 575 13.14 -4.09 -20.53
C ASN A 575 13.69 -3.41 -19.25
N GLU A 576 14.99 -3.49 -18.99
CA GLU A 576 15.62 -3.00 -17.75
C GLU A 576 15.50 -1.49 -17.64
N VAL A 577 15.35 -0.78 -18.74
CA VAL A 577 15.11 0.68 -18.75
C VAL A 577 13.82 1.04 -18.01
N CYS A 578 12.78 0.21 -18.16
CA CYS A 578 11.44 0.47 -17.62
C CYS A 578 11.14 -0.34 -16.35
N TYR A 579 11.68 -1.56 -16.23
CA TYR A 579 11.37 -2.49 -15.14
C TYR A 579 12.38 -2.40 -13.99
N TYR A 580 11.88 -2.18 -12.78
CA TYR A 580 12.67 -2.25 -11.56
C TYR A 580 12.64 -3.65 -10.93
N ASN A 581 13.83 -4.26 -10.75
CA ASN A 581 13.96 -5.65 -10.28
C ASN A 581 14.55 -5.83 -8.86
N SER A 582 15.02 -4.77 -8.21
CA SER A 582 15.79 -4.88 -6.95
C SER A 582 14.92 -5.12 -5.70
N SER A 583 14.29 -6.29 -5.62
CA SER A 583 13.43 -6.70 -4.49
C SER A 583 14.15 -6.81 -3.14
N GLY A 584 15.43 -7.19 -3.13
CA GLY A 584 16.23 -7.34 -1.91
C GLY A 584 16.45 -6.01 -1.19
N VAL A 585 16.84 -4.96 -1.93
CA VAL A 585 17.04 -3.61 -1.39
C VAL A 585 15.72 -3.06 -0.87
N LEU A 586 14.63 -3.25 -1.62
CA LEU A 586 13.31 -2.81 -1.22
C LEU A 586 12.85 -3.46 0.09
N ARG A 587 13.00 -4.78 0.21
CA ARG A 587 12.64 -5.53 1.42
C ARG A 587 13.47 -5.04 2.62
N GLN A 588 14.77 -4.84 2.45
CA GLN A 588 15.67 -4.36 3.52
C GLN A 588 15.35 -2.94 3.97
N ARG A 589 14.88 -2.07 3.08
CA ARG A 589 14.60 -0.64 3.39
C ARG A 589 13.19 -0.41 3.91
N LEU A 590 12.18 -1.10 3.36
CA LEU A 590 10.79 -0.94 3.78
C LEU A 590 10.41 -1.85 4.95
N ASN A 591 10.82 -3.12 4.91
CA ASN A 591 10.54 -4.09 5.97
C ASN A 591 11.82 -4.41 6.73
N VAL A 592 12.28 -3.43 7.52
CA VAL A 592 13.51 -3.55 8.28
C VAL A 592 13.32 -4.59 9.39
N THR A 593 14.21 -5.57 9.44
CA THR A 593 14.25 -6.60 10.48
C THR A 593 15.47 -6.39 11.39
N PRO A 594 15.49 -5.34 12.24
CA PRO A 594 16.68 -4.96 12.99
C PRO A 594 17.13 -6.07 13.94
N ARG A 595 16.18 -6.81 14.53
CA ARG A 595 16.47 -7.96 15.39
C ARG A 595 17.26 -9.03 14.64
N THR A 596 16.83 -9.43 13.45
CA THR A 596 17.51 -10.45 12.64
C THR A 596 18.90 -9.98 12.24
N SER A 597 19.07 -8.71 11.87
CA SER A 597 20.39 -8.15 11.54
C SER A 597 21.34 -8.15 12.74
N ILE A 598 20.88 -7.75 13.92
CA ILE A 598 21.69 -7.78 15.15
C ILE A 598 22.05 -9.22 15.52
N GLN A 599 21.08 -10.14 15.48
CA GLN A 599 21.34 -11.55 15.78
C GLN A 599 22.30 -12.18 14.78
N ALA A 600 22.16 -11.90 13.48
CA ALA A 600 23.10 -12.36 12.46
C ALA A 600 24.51 -11.80 12.66
N ALA A 601 24.63 -10.53 13.04
CA ALA A 601 25.92 -9.90 13.35
C ALA A 601 26.60 -10.52 14.57
N LEU A 602 25.84 -10.83 15.62
CA LEU A 602 26.36 -11.44 16.85
C LEU A 602 26.65 -12.94 16.71
N SER A 603 25.82 -13.67 15.95
CA SER A 603 26.03 -15.10 15.68
C SER A 603 27.16 -15.35 14.67
N HIS A 604 27.20 -14.55 13.59
CA HIS A 604 28.14 -14.71 12.47
C HIS A 604 28.80 -13.38 12.07
N PRO A 605 29.81 -12.92 12.84
CA PRO A 605 30.53 -11.67 12.55
C PRO A 605 31.25 -11.67 11.20
N PHE A 606 31.55 -12.87 10.68
CA PHE A 606 32.22 -13.08 9.39
C PHE A 606 31.53 -12.34 8.22
N TYR A 607 30.20 -12.32 8.17
CA TYR A 607 29.48 -11.67 7.07
C TYR A 607 29.75 -10.15 6.95
N TYR A 608 30.14 -9.51 8.06
CA TYR A 608 30.40 -8.08 8.11
C TYR A 608 31.89 -7.73 8.09
N LEU A 609 32.72 -8.51 8.81
CA LEU A 609 34.16 -8.24 8.95
C LEU A 609 35.03 -8.95 7.89
N GLN A 610 34.50 -9.97 7.20
CA GLN A 610 35.17 -10.71 6.12
C GLN A 610 36.60 -11.20 6.45
N ASN A 611 36.84 -11.58 7.71
CA ASN A 611 38.12 -12.13 8.16
C ASN A 611 38.05 -13.66 8.26
N GLU A 612 39.00 -14.36 7.63
CA GLU A 612 39.06 -15.83 7.58
C GLU A 612 39.11 -16.50 8.97
N SER A 613 39.72 -15.85 9.97
CA SER A 613 39.79 -16.32 11.37
C SER A 613 38.43 -16.41 12.08
N LEU A 614 37.39 -15.80 11.49
CA LEU A 614 36.02 -15.77 12.02
C LEU A 614 35.09 -16.77 11.32
N LYS A 615 35.59 -17.55 10.36
CA LYS A 615 34.81 -18.62 9.71
C LYS A 615 34.61 -19.76 10.71
N THR A 616 33.47 -19.74 11.38
CA THR A 616 33.01 -20.83 12.27
C THR A 616 31.83 -21.56 11.67
N ASP A 617 31.82 -22.88 11.76
CA ASP A 617 30.62 -23.70 11.56
C ASP A 617 29.59 -23.36 12.65
N ALA A 618 28.30 -23.47 12.29
CA ALA A 618 27.18 -23.10 13.16
C ALA A 618 27.30 -23.76 14.55
N GLY A 619 27.31 -22.95 15.61
CA GLY A 619 27.39 -23.40 17.00
C GLY A 619 28.79 -23.45 17.62
N THR A 620 29.87 -23.27 16.85
CA THR A 620 31.22 -23.18 17.42
C THR A 620 31.57 -21.74 17.80
N ILE A 621 32.23 -21.58 18.96
CA ILE A 621 32.72 -20.29 19.45
C ILE A 621 34.17 -20.13 18.98
N SER A 622 34.41 -19.25 18.00
CA SER A 622 35.80 -18.85 17.67
C SER A 622 36.30 -17.91 18.75
N SER A 623 37.47 -18.23 19.27
CA SER A 623 38.18 -17.45 20.27
C SER A 623 38.74 -16.13 19.71
N ALA A 624 38.81 -15.98 18.38
CA ALA A 624 39.17 -14.75 17.68
C ALA A 624 37.97 -13.80 17.44
N ALA A 625 36.76 -14.18 17.85
CA ALA A 625 35.56 -13.35 17.70
C ALA A 625 35.56 -12.13 18.65
N PRO A 626 34.88 -11.03 18.29
CA PRO A 626 34.71 -9.90 19.20
C PRO A 626 34.06 -10.31 20.52
N ASP A 627 34.49 -9.69 21.64
CA ASP A 627 34.03 -10.01 22.99
C ASP A 627 32.51 -10.11 23.11
N LEU A 628 31.78 -9.14 22.52
CA LEU A 628 30.31 -9.12 22.52
C LEU A 628 29.69 -10.36 21.83
N CYS A 629 30.33 -10.90 20.79
CA CYS A 629 29.84 -12.07 20.06
C CYS A 629 30.09 -13.36 20.87
N ILE A 630 31.21 -13.43 21.60
CA ILE A 630 31.51 -14.55 22.50
C ILE A 630 30.50 -14.58 23.65
N VAL A 631 30.33 -13.44 24.32
CA VAL A 631 29.37 -13.25 25.41
C VAL A 631 27.95 -13.56 24.93
N TYR A 632 27.59 -13.16 23.71
CA TYR A 632 26.33 -13.54 23.09
C TYR A 632 26.23 -15.05 22.80
N LYS A 633 27.25 -15.74 22.31
CA LYS A 633 27.13 -17.20 22.11
C LYS A 633 26.92 -17.93 23.44
N LEU A 634 27.66 -17.54 24.48
CA LEU A 634 27.51 -18.08 25.84
C LEU A 634 26.13 -17.78 26.46
N HIS A 635 25.56 -16.59 26.21
CA HIS A 635 24.22 -16.26 26.72
C HIS A 635 23.12 -17.14 26.09
N LEU A 636 23.33 -17.64 24.86
CA LEU A 636 22.36 -18.51 24.19
C LEU A 636 22.28 -19.89 24.85
N GLU A 637 23.42 -20.41 25.31
CA GLU A 637 23.55 -21.69 26.03
C GLU A 637 22.96 -21.61 27.45
N CYS A 638 22.97 -20.41 28.04
CA CYS A 638 22.42 -20.17 29.36
C CYS A 638 20.88 -20.16 29.39
N GLY A 639 20.33 -20.55 30.55
CA GLY A 639 18.90 -20.52 30.82
C GLY A 639 18.32 -19.12 31.03
N ARG A 640 17.10 -19.05 31.58
CA ARG A 640 16.38 -17.78 31.80
C ARG A 640 17.07 -16.84 32.79
N LEU A 641 17.69 -17.38 33.83
CA LEU A 641 18.49 -16.64 34.80
C LEU A 641 19.94 -17.06 34.62
N ILE A 642 20.80 -16.08 34.39
CA ILE A 642 22.23 -16.26 34.14
C ILE A 642 22.97 -15.80 35.39
N ASN A 643 23.78 -16.67 35.97
CA ASN A 643 24.71 -16.31 37.03
C ASN A 643 25.89 -15.56 36.41
N LEU A 644 26.17 -14.34 36.90
CA LEU A 644 27.24 -13.50 36.36
C LEU A 644 28.62 -14.12 36.55
N TYR A 645 28.85 -14.85 37.64
CA TYR A 645 30.15 -15.44 37.93
C TYR A 645 30.45 -16.60 36.97
N ASP A 646 29.52 -17.56 36.84
CA ASP A 646 29.69 -18.70 35.93
C ASP A 646 29.85 -18.24 34.48
N TRP A 647 29.15 -17.16 34.10
CA TRP A 647 29.25 -16.59 32.76
C TRP A 647 30.59 -15.89 32.50
N LEU A 648 31.14 -15.21 33.50
CA LEU A 648 32.48 -14.65 33.45
C LEU A 648 33.54 -15.75 33.33
N GLU A 649 33.43 -16.82 34.12
CA GLU A 649 34.36 -17.95 34.09
C GLU A 649 34.36 -18.66 32.72
N ALA A 650 33.17 -18.85 32.14
CA ALA A 650 33.03 -19.37 30.78
C ALA A 650 33.66 -18.45 29.73
N PHE A 651 33.48 -17.13 29.86
CA PHE A 651 34.10 -16.15 28.97
C PHE A 651 35.64 -16.16 29.06
N LEU A 652 36.18 -16.21 30.28
CA LEU A 652 37.62 -16.29 30.49
C LEU A 652 38.23 -17.55 29.87
N THR A 653 37.53 -18.69 29.99
CA THR A 653 37.95 -19.98 29.42
C THR A 653 38.04 -19.93 27.89
N VAL A 654 37.07 -19.28 27.22
CA VAL A 654 37.09 -19.14 25.76
C VAL A 654 38.20 -18.19 25.31
N MET A 655 38.45 -17.12 26.06
CA MET A 655 39.53 -16.17 25.75
C MET A 655 40.92 -16.75 25.96
N SER A 656 41.15 -17.52 27.03
CA SER A 656 42.45 -18.17 27.27
C SER A 656 42.77 -19.18 26.18
N ALA A 657 41.76 -19.91 25.68
CA ALA A 657 41.93 -20.82 24.55
C ALA A 657 42.34 -20.13 23.22
N ALA A 658 42.18 -18.80 23.12
CA ALA A 658 42.69 -18.00 21.99
C ALA A 658 44.20 -17.72 22.11
N GLU A 659 44.68 -17.53 23.33
CA GLU A 659 46.03 -17.05 23.64
C GLU A 659 47.06 -18.19 23.66
N ASP A 660 46.63 -19.44 23.87
CA ASP A 660 47.49 -20.63 23.93
C ASP A 660 48.18 -21.02 22.59
N GLN A 661 48.01 -20.23 21.51
CA GLN A 661 48.80 -20.40 20.28
C GLN A 661 50.10 -19.60 20.25
N ASP A 662 50.31 -18.60 21.12
CA ASP A 662 51.54 -17.80 21.15
C ASP A 662 52.10 -17.65 22.58
N THR A 663 53.05 -18.53 22.90
CA THR A 663 54.15 -18.37 23.88
C THR A 663 53.84 -18.29 25.39
N ASN A 664 54.40 -19.29 26.10
CA ASN A 664 54.74 -19.30 27.53
C ASN A 664 55.21 -17.92 28.05
N SER A 665 54.42 -17.27 28.91
CA SER A 665 54.93 -16.22 29.80
C SER A 665 54.13 -16.15 31.10
N GLU A 666 54.84 -16.30 32.21
CA GLU A 666 54.35 -16.34 33.59
C GLU A 666 53.94 -14.95 34.12
N GLU A 667 52.91 -14.31 33.55
CA GLU A 667 52.29 -13.08 34.09
C GLU A 667 50.78 -13.24 34.35
N CYS A 668 50.40 -14.28 35.08
CA CYS A 668 49.01 -14.72 35.35
C CYS A 668 48.22 -13.84 36.35
N GLY A 669 48.51 -12.54 36.51
CA GLY A 669 47.87 -11.70 37.53
C GLY A 669 47.29 -10.37 37.07
N LYS A 670 47.90 -9.72 36.05
CA LYS A 670 47.44 -8.43 35.53
C LYS A 670 46.47 -8.56 34.35
N TYR A 671 46.50 -9.69 33.65
CA TYR A 671 45.65 -9.96 32.49
C TYR A 671 44.19 -10.24 32.86
N ASP A 672 43.91 -10.76 34.05
CA ASP A 672 42.53 -11.04 34.48
C ASP A 672 41.69 -9.79 34.68
N SER A 673 42.29 -8.69 35.15
CA SER A 673 41.56 -7.42 35.35
C SER A 673 41.08 -6.80 34.03
N LEU A 674 41.88 -6.91 32.96
CA LEU A 674 41.51 -6.42 31.64
C LEU A 674 40.42 -7.30 30.99
N LYS A 675 40.54 -8.63 31.09
CA LYS A 675 39.51 -9.56 30.61
C LYS A 675 38.19 -9.37 31.37
N HIS A 676 38.26 -9.12 32.68
CA HIS A 676 37.10 -8.79 33.50
C HIS A 676 36.45 -7.46 33.08
N ALA A 677 37.23 -6.41 32.80
CA ALA A 677 36.70 -5.14 32.31
C ALA A 677 36.03 -5.28 30.93
N ARG A 678 36.61 -6.07 30.02
CA ARG A 678 36.01 -6.41 28.72
C ARG A 678 34.69 -7.14 28.86
N PHE A 679 34.61 -8.10 29.78
CA PHE A 679 33.37 -8.79 30.10
C PHE A 679 32.31 -7.81 30.60
N ILE A 680 32.63 -6.95 31.58
CA ILE A 680 31.68 -5.94 32.09
C ILE A 680 31.18 -5.03 30.97
N GLN A 681 32.07 -4.60 30.06
CA GLN A 681 31.69 -3.81 28.91
C GLN A 681 30.72 -4.57 27.99
N ALA A 682 31.04 -5.81 27.61
CA ALA A 682 30.20 -6.64 26.76
C ALA A 682 28.82 -6.91 27.39
N VAL A 683 28.77 -7.15 28.70
CA VAL A 683 27.51 -7.28 29.46
C VAL A 683 26.72 -5.97 29.44
N SER A 684 27.38 -4.83 29.65
CA SER A 684 26.73 -3.51 29.59
C SER A 684 26.16 -3.21 28.20
N GLU A 685 26.88 -3.57 27.14
CA GLU A 685 26.43 -3.47 25.76
C GLU A 685 25.24 -4.41 25.48
N MET A 686 25.24 -5.64 26.02
CA MET A 686 24.10 -6.55 25.92
C MET A 686 22.86 -6.05 26.66
N GLU A 687 23.02 -5.40 27.81
CA GLU A 687 21.91 -4.73 28.53
C GLU A 687 21.39 -3.54 27.72
N PHE A 688 22.28 -2.75 27.13
CA PHE A 688 21.92 -1.64 26.24
C PHE A 688 21.13 -2.11 25.01
N LEU A 689 21.52 -3.23 24.41
CA LEU A 689 20.80 -3.86 23.29
C LEU A 689 19.48 -4.53 23.71
N GLY A 690 19.22 -4.69 25.01
CA GLY A 690 18.00 -5.26 25.55
C GLY A 690 17.92 -6.79 25.51
N PHE A 691 19.07 -7.49 25.35
CA PHE A 691 19.11 -8.96 25.44
C PHE A 691 18.95 -9.44 26.87
N ILE A 692 19.46 -8.65 27.81
CA ILE A 692 19.47 -8.94 29.24
C ILE A 692 18.94 -7.77 30.06
N LYS A 693 18.49 -8.07 31.28
CA LYS A 693 18.04 -7.07 32.26
C LYS A 693 18.49 -7.45 33.67
N SER A 694 19.00 -6.47 34.40
CA SER A 694 19.28 -6.62 35.83
C SER A 694 18.03 -7.04 36.61
N THR A 695 18.16 -8.07 37.45
CA THR A 695 17.07 -8.55 38.31
C THR A 695 17.39 -8.42 39.78
N LYS A 696 16.36 -8.18 40.58
CA LYS A 696 16.44 -8.23 42.05
C LYS A 696 15.94 -9.56 42.63
N GLN A 697 15.62 -10.54 41.78
CA GLN A 697 15.06 -11.83 42.22
C GLN A 697 16.12 -12.73 42.88
N LYS A 698 17.36 -12.69 42.37
CA LYS A 698 18.52 -13.36 42.95
C LYS A 698 19.71 -12.41 42.88
N THR A 699 20.57 -12.44 43.89
CA THR A 699 21.84 -11.70 43.91
C THR A 699 22.74 -12.19 42.79
N ASP A 700 23.44 -11.29 42.12
CA ASP A 700 24.42 -11.59 41.05
C ASP A 700 23.85 -12.35 39.83
N HIS A 701 22.53 -12.25 39.62
CA HIS A 701 21.86 -12.85 38.48
C HIS A 701 21.26 -11.81 37.54
N VAL A 702 21.35 -12.10 36.25
CA VAL A 702 20.75 -11.32 35.18
C VAL A 702 19.68 -12.16 34.49
N ALA A 703 18.55 -11.54 34.13
CA ALA A 703 17.52 -12.22 33.36
C ALA A 703 17.69 -11.99 31.88
N ARG A 704 17.57 -13.08 31.13
CA ARG A 704 17.47 -13.07 29.67
C ARG A 704 16.05 -12.62 29.27
N LEU A 705 15.97 -11.64 28.37
CA LEU A 705 14.70 -11.12 27.85
C LEU A 705 14.31 -11.73 26.48
N THR A 706 15.28 -12.27 25.75
CA THR A 706 15.09 -12.82 24.40
C THR A 706 15.02 -14.35 24.41
N TRP A 707 14.10 -14.91 23.62
CA TRP A 707 14.01 -16.35 23.37
C TRP A 707 14.61 -16.70 22.00
N GLY A 708 15.26 -17.87 21.93
CA GLY A 708 15.75 -18.50 20.71
C GLY A 708 17.22 -18.22 20.40
N GLY A 709 18.03 -19.27 20.39
CA GLY A 709 19.00 -19.42 19.29
C GLY A 709 18.18 -19.81 18.06
N CYS A 710 18.37 -19.09 16.95
CA CYS A 710 17.82 -19.53 15.67
C CYS A 710 18.74 -20.58 15.07
#